data_AF-A0A0W0Y8S3-F1
#
_entry.id   AF-A0A0W0Y8S3-F1
#
_cell.length_a   1.000
_cell.length_b   1.000
_cell.length_c   1.000
_cell.angle_alpha   90.00
_cell.angle_beta   90.00
_cell.angle_gamma   90.00
#
_symmetry.space_group_name_H-M   'P 1'
#
loop_
_entity.id
_entity.type
_entity.pdbx_description
1 polymer ?
#
loop_
_entity_poly.entity_id
_entity_poly.type
_entity_poly.pdbx_seq_one_letter_code
_entity_poly.pdbx_strand_id
1 'polypeptide(L)'
;MKQSAEVSKLIQKQKDHNKIRLAQKLWKKSEPIENTAAELYLTVTRKIPAETIKHLEFRYLKGPLNIASFDNNQQDDYLVAPVYNLDDQLVGLQIIQLDPHGNKAQAIHVDAKEYYCKRYLGAGHPSRPGKAALVNEGRNPDFVFIAEGVETAASIAAIPAIRDNFSILASMGVNELPATLGYVKTHFPPNTKVVLLKDHDKPEGDADIAFQKAHELFVSAGYQVIIKEPVPKTPDAEGYDWNDLLIDGGVDALESQFELAVSSYDEKEEHSVNDSFRKLYTQLLVSENITEDQQLVQLLSVVINQQIRIIKGRPFGEYFSSDSTSNRNLLSEMDKKIDEIMLALKYVQKLSSPYIHLPRLPNVVTRFVNALIQLQQERAQLQSEAKEDNQKAERSRQQVLDDAYNFVLEQYNHYLKDTSDFPAAMIPEESEDFNYYYANFHRILSHSIEKKPSFESIRQLLRLECARLEKEIKSRSLELTQRQLEVCFQLKNDAVIGLILYLKSIDSMLNLKKHELDGEMDSETYRAYQKEYLALYEKAESINDLEIIQRWLNNLEHFNTLPPLKYQPPQAEHAQEVEFLFEEENQKETLETLIQELFDNIPLEEVEDKEKGKEIEKEADPFEQAVNDYVIELASNLYKSFEVYSPCRQFQQEFDGLALRDGRLTIIERKTNDGTGPGVLQRNFCQQKILSKEQFVGKNWLPAIFSDAHPESFIDIEIPARKEWYCPEFTKEIQDMLILSAKLTVIKALKDMRLEFNLNRPQHYSQKGYQGVFFNSRLLGDVKVRFSEHGLGNEERAHRQMDELKNSMSQHIGRSQ
;
A
#
# COMPACT_ATOMS: atom_id res chain seq x y z
N MET A 1 26.45 7.58 4.92
CA MET A 1 25.71 6.50 5.61
C MET A 1 24.40 6.26 4.87
N LYS A 2 23.98 5.01 4.69
CA LYS A 2 22.69 4.68 4.04
C LYS A 2 21.56 4.91 5.07
N GLN A 3 20.61 5.79 4.75
CA GLN A 3 19.38 5.98 5.53
C GLN A 3 18.55 4.68 5.52
N SER A 4 17.75 4.43 6.56
CA SER A 4 16.87 3.25 6.56
C SER A 4 15.85 3.31 5.42
N ALA A 5 15.43 2.15 4.94
CA ALA A 5 14.47 2.05 3.85
C ALA A 5 13.13 2.71 4.23
N GLU A 6 12.73 2.61 5.49
CA GLU A 6 11.49 3.19 6.02
C GLU A 6 11.52 4.72 6.06
N VAL A 7 12.63 5.31 6.49
CA VAL A 7 12.81 6.78 6.46
C VAL A 7 12.83 7.28 5.01
N SER A 8 13.44 6.52 4.10
CA SER A 8 13.44 6.85 2.67
C SER A 8 12.02 6.85 2.08
N LYS A 9 11.15 5.91 2.48
CA LYS A 9 9.73 5.87 2.11
C LYS A 9 8.97 7.09 2.63
N LEU A 10 9.19 7.50 3.88
CA LEU A 10 8.58 8.73 4.44
C LEU A 10 9.02 9.99 3.67
N ILE A 11 10.31 10.08 3.33
CA ILE A 11 10.84 11.19 2.54
C ILE A 11 10.13 11.27 1.19
N GLN A 12 9.95 10.14 0.50
CA GLN A 12 9.27 10.10 -0.78
C GLN A 12 7.79 10.50 -0.66
N LYS A 13 7.04 9.95 0.30
CA LYS A 13 5.65 10.34 0.57
C LYS A 13 5.52 11.85 0.85
N GLN A 14 6.44 12.42 1.62
CA GLN A 14 6.44 13.86 1.89
C GLN A 14 6.73 14.70 0.63
N LYS A 15 7.66 14.26 -0.22
CA LYS A 15 7.98 14.94 -1.49
C LYS A 15 6.75 14.97 -2.39
N ASP A 16 6.06 13.85 -2.54
CA ASP A 16 4.85 13.75 -3.36
C ASP A 16 3.72 14.61 -2.78
N HIS A 17 3.49 14.58 -1.47
CA HIS A 17 2.51 15.45 -0.80
C HIS A 17 2.81 16.95 -1.02
N ASN A 18 4.08 17.36 -0.94
CA ASN A 18 4.46 18.76 -1.20
C ASN A 18 4.19 19.17 -2.65
N LYS A 19 4.44 18.28 -3.63
CA LYS A 19 4.16 18.54 -5.05
C LYS A 19 2.67 18.64 -5.32
N ILE A 20 1.86 17.72 -4.76
CA ILE A 20 0.39 17.79 -4.84
C ILE A 20 -0.10 19.12 -4.27
N ARG A 21 0.36 19.52 -3.08
CA ARG A 21 -0.04 20.78 -2.45
C ARG A 21 0.36 22.00 -3.29
N LEU A 22 1.53 21.97 -3.95
CA LEU A 22 1.94 23.02 -4.88
C LEU A 22 1.02 23.06 -6.10
N ALA A 23 0.73 21.91 -6.72
CA ALA A 23 -0.19 21.79 -7.85
C ALA A 23 -1.58 22.37 -7.51
N GLN A 24 -2.16 21.97 -6.37
CA GLN A 24 -3.45 22.50 -5.89
C GLN A 24 -3.41 24.01 -5.64
N LYS A 25 -2.31 24.53 -5.09
CA LYS A 25 -2.13 25.98 -4.89
C LYS A 25 -2.04 26.73 -6.21
N LEU A 26 -1.33 26.20 -7.20
CA LEU A 26 -1.20 26.81 -8.53
C LEU A 26 -2.54 26.75 -9.28
N TRP A 27 -3.26 25.62 -9.21
CA TRP A 27 -4.60 25.49 -9.78
C TRP A 27 -5.57 26.52 -9.21
N LYS A 28 -5.58 26.70 -7.88
CA LYS A 28 -6.43 27.73 -7.24
C LYS A 28 -6.10 29.16 -7.67
N LYS A 29 -4.86 29.42 -8.08
CA LYS A 29 -4.41 30.73 -8.57
C LYS A 29 -4.65 30.94 -10.06
N SER A 30 -4.93 29.86 -10.80
CA SER A 30 -5.14 29.94 -12.24
C SER A 30 -6.48 30.62 -12.57
N GLU A 31 -6.51 31.25 -13.73
CA GLU A 31 -7.62 32.02 -14.26
C GLU A 31 -8.19 31.32 -15.51
N PRO A 32 -9.42 31.64 -15.94
CA PRO A 32 -9.92 31.23 -17.24
C PRO A 32 -8.98 31.66 -18.38
N ILE A 33 -8.97 30.92 -19.50
CA ILE A 33 -8.00 31.13 -20.59
C ILE A 33 -8.35 32.33 -21.49
N GLU A 34 -9.56 32.89 -21.41
CA GLU A 34 -10.01 33.95 -22.30
C GLU A 34 -9.19 35.24 -22.15
N ASN A 35 -8.81 35.82 -23.28
CA ASN A 35 -7.94 37.00 -23.44
C ASN A 35 -6.51 36.81 -22.89
N THR A 36 -5.98 35.59 -22.95
CA THR A 36 -4.63 35.26 -22.43
C THR A 36 -3.72 34.67 -23.51
N ALA A 37 -2.42 34.56 -23.21
CA ALA A 37 -1.47 33.85 -24.06
C ALA A 37 -1.85 32.37 -24.29
N ALA A 38 -2.56 31.76 -23.33
CA ALA A 38 -3.05 30.39 -23.44
C ALA A 38 -4.18 30.27 -24.49
N GLU A 39 -5.10 31.22 -24.56
CA GLU A 39 -6.10 31.26 -25.64
C GLU A 39 -5.44 31.48 -27.00
N LEU A 40 -4.49 32.41 -27.11
CA LEU A 40 -3.74 32.62 -28.35
C LEU A 40 -3.01 31.35 -28.79
N TYR A 41 -2.39 30.65 -27.84
CA TYR A 41 -1.72 29.38 -28.10
C TYR A 41 -2.69 28.32 -28.65
N LEU A 42 -3.85 28.14 -28.04
CA LEU A 42 -4.82 27.13 -28.49
C LEU A 42 -5.47 27.51 -29.83
N THR A 43 -5.83 28.78 -30.02
CA THR A 43 -6.63 29.20 -31.19
C THR A 43 -5.76 29.57 -32.39
N VAL A 44 -4.69 30.34 -32.19
CA VAL A 44 -3.86 30.85 -33.28
C VAL A 44 -2.77 29.84 -33.66
N THR A 45 -2.10 29.28 -32.66
CA THR A 45 -0.97 28.35 -32.88
C THR A 45 -1.45 26.93 -33.12
N ARG A 46 -2.39 26.43 -32.29
CA ARG A 46 -2.93 25.07 -32.39
C ARG A 46 -4.20 24.93 -33.26
N LYS A 47 -4.72 26.05 -33.78
CA LYS A 47 -5.92 26.09 -34.66
C LYS A 47 -7.17 25.44 -34.06
N ILE A 48 -7.26 25.32 -32.74
CA ILE A 48 -8.45 24.82 -32.06
C ILE A 48 -9.53 25.92 -32.09
N PRO A 49 -10.77 25.61 -32.51
CA PRO A 49 -11.83 26.61 -32.59
C PRO A 49 -12.11 27.30 -31.25
N ALA A 50 -12.42 28.61 -31.29
CA ALA A 50 -12.63 29.42 -30.09
C ALA A 50 -13.90 29.02 -29.32
N GLU A 51 -14.88 28.41 -29.97
CA GLU A 51 -16.02 27.78 -29.30
C GLU A 51 -15.59 26.54 -28.51
N THR A 52 -14.65 25.75 -29.01
CA THR A 52 -14.19 24.51 -28.37
C THR A 52 -13.40 24.78 -27.09
N ILE A 53 -12.53 25.79 -27.08
CA ILE A 53 -11.66 26.06 -25.93
C ILE A 53 -12.45 26.35 -24.63
N LYS A 54 -13.69 26.82 -24.73
CA LYS A 54 -14.57 27.13 -23.59
C LYS A 54 -15.09 25.89 -22.87
N HIS A 55 -15.05 24.73 -23.53
CA HIS A 55 -15.44 23.45 -22.98
C HIS A 55 -14.26 22.68 -22.38
N LEU A 56 -13.03 23.14 -22.62
CA LEU A 56 -11.84 22.49 -22.09
C LEU A 56 -11.64 22.85 -20.63
N GLU A 57 -11.15 21.88 -19.87
CA GLU A 57 -10.76 22.05 -18.46
C GLU A 57 -9.45 22.82 -18.29
N PHE A 58 -8.96 23.50 -19.32
CA PHE A 58 -7.70 24.23 -19.25
C PHE A 58 -7.85 25.57 -18.54
N ARG A 59 -6.75 25.98 -17.89
CA ARG A 59 -6.64 27.28 -17.26
C ARG A 59 -5.34 27.97 -17.61
N TYR A 60 -5.33 29.29 -17.44
CA TYR A 60 -4.17 30.14 -17.59
C TYR A 60 -3.55 30.43 -16.22
N LEU A 61 -2.23 30.44 -16.14
CA LEU A 61 -1.50 30.78 -14.93
C LEU A 61 -0.41 31.79 -15.28
N LYS A 62 -0.23 32.80 -14.43
CA LYS A 62 0.75 33.88 -14.63
C LYS A 62 1.75 34.01 -13.48
N GLY A 63 3.00 34.29 -13.82
CA GLY A 63 4.08 34.66 -12.91
C GLY A 63 4.99 33.49 -12.51
N PRO A 64 6.03 33.74 -11.69
CA PRO A 64 7.01 32.73 -11.33
C PRO A 64 6.36 31.61 -10.51
N LEU A 65 6.64 30.36 -10.89
CA LEU A 65 6.07 29.18 -10.26
C LEU A 65 6.88 28.71 -9.05
N ASN A 66 8.08 29.29 -8.84
CA ASN A 66 9.09 28.80 -7.89
C ASN A 66 9.54 27.38 -8.23
N ILE A 67 9.66 27.12 -9.54
CA ILE A 67 10.13 25.87 -10.12
C ILE A 67 11.30 26.26 -11.01
N ALA A 68 12.53 25.98 -10.54
CA ALA A 68 13.76 26.43 -11.20
C ALA A 68 13.80 26.15 -12.71
N SER A 69 13.30 24.98 -13.15
CA SER A 69 13.28 24.63 -14.58
C SER A 69 12.38 25.52 -15.45
N PHE A 70 11.35 26.14 -14.87
CA PHE A 70 10.48 27.08 -15.57
C PHE A 70 10.93 28.52 -15.38
N ASP A 71 11.28 28.90 -14.16
CA ASP A 71 11.65 30.28 -13.82
C ASP A 71 12.94 30.72 -14.53
N ASN A 72 13.83 29.78 -14.86
CA ASN A 72 15.06 30.05 -15.63
C ASN A 72 14.78 30.46 -17.09
N ASN A 73 13.60 30.15 -17.64
CA ASN A 73 13.26 30.47 -19.03
C ASN A 73 12.78 31.92 -19.22
N GLN A 74 12.64 32.70 -18.14
CA GLN A 74 12.21 34.11 -18.14
C GLN A 74 10.86 34.35 -18.84
N GLN A 75 9.98 33.36 -18.84
CA GLN A 75 8.61 33.47 -19.31
C GLN A 75 7.64 33.20 -18.15
N ASP A 76 6.58 33.99 -18.08
CA ASP A 76 5.64 33.98 -16.95
C ASP A 76 4.24 33.51 -17.35
N ASP A 77 4.01 33.14 -18.60
CA ASP A 77 2.72 32.71 -19.11
C ASP A 77 2.65 31.17 -19.19
N TYR A 78 1.56 30.58 -18.70
CA TYR A 78 1.40 29.12 -18.67
C TYR A 78 -0.03 28.70 -19.02
N LEU A 79 -0.14 27.64 -19.81
CA LEU A 79 -1.33 26.82 -19.94
C LEU A 79 -1.22 25.66 -18.96
N VAL A 80 -2.26 25.40 -18.17
CA VAL A 80 -2.31 24.29 -17.21
C VAL A 80 -3.54 23.43 -17.41
N ALA A 81 -3.35 22.11 -17.33
CA ALA A 81 -4.42 21.12 -17.33
C ALA A 81 -4.44 20.35 -16.00
N PRO A 82 -5.62 20.09 -15.41
CA PRO A 82 -5.76 19.41 -14.14
C PRO A 82 -5.51 17.91 -14.30
N VAL A 83 -4.82 17.29 -13.34
CA VAL A 83 -4.59 15.84 -13.28
C VAL A 83 -5.23 15.27 -12.02
N TYR A 84 -6.16 14.34 -12.22
CA TYR A 84 -6.95 13.70 -11.17
C TYR A 84 -6.47 12.27 -10.93
N ASN A 85 -6.61 11.80 -9.68
CA ASN A 85 -6.36 10.42 -9.30
C ASN A 85 -7.66 9.60 -9.29
N LEU A 86 -7.57 8.38 -8.78
CA LEU A 86 -8.70 7.46 -8.60
C LEU A 86 -9.83 7.98 -7.69
N ASP A 87 -9.54 8.89 -6.76
CA ASP A 87 -10.52 9.49 -5.83
C ASP A 87 -11.13 10.80 -6.36
N ASP A 88 -10.92 11.10 -7.63
CA ASP A 88 -11.27 12.38 -8.26
C ASP A 88 -10.64 13.59 -7.55
N GLN A 89 -9.47 13.38 -6.93
CA GLN A 89 -8.71 14.45 -6.28
C GLN A 89 -7.66 15.01 -7.24
N LEU A 90 -7.56 16.34 -7.28
CA LEU A 90 -6.50 17.02 -7.99
C LEU A 90 -5.14 16.71 -7.36
N VAL A 91 -4.36 15.85 -8.02
CA VAL A 91 -3.03 15.37 -7.57
C VAL A 91 -1.87 15.96 -8.38
N GLY A 92 -2.17 16.65 -9.48
CA GLY A 92 -1.14 17.32 -10.25
C GLY A 92 -1.66 18.27 -11.32
N LEU A 93 -0.72 18.89 -12.01
CA LEU A 93 -0.95 19.73 -13.17
C LEU A 93 -0.02 19.30 -14.31
N GLN A 94 -0.55 19.25 -15.53
CA GLN A 94 0.27 19.31 -16.72
C GLN A 94 0.46 20.78 -17.10
N ILE A 95 1.71 21.24 -17.09
CA ILE A 95 2.05 22.65 -17.30
C ILE A 95 2.76 22.80 -18.64
N ILE A 96 2.35 23.79 -19.44
CA ILE A 96 3.01 24.22 -20.68
C ILE A 96 3.34 25.71 -20.54
N GLN A 97 4.61 26.07 -20.61
CA GLN A 97 5.08 27.45 -20.55
C GLN A 97 5.02 28.08 -21.94
N LEU A 98 4.51 29.30 -21.99
CA LEU A 98 4.20 30.04 -23.20
C LEU A 98 5.00 31.35 -23.24
N ASP A 99 5.20 31.86 -24.44
CA ASP A 99 5.59 33.26 -24.64
C ASP A 99 4.34 34.18 -24.67
N PRO A 100 4.51 35.51 -24.56
CA PRO A 100 3.40 36.45 -24.62
C PRO A 100 2.64 36.48 -25.96
N HIS A 101 3.18 35.85 -27.00
CA HIS A 101 2.58 35.76 -28.33
C HIS A 101 1.75 34.48 -28.53
N GLY A 102 1.66 33.63 -27.52
CA GLY A 102 0.93 32.37 -27.61
C GLY A 102 1.69 31.31 -28.40
N ASN A 103 3.01 31.24 -28.26
CA ASN A 103 3.80 30.07 -28.67
C ASN A 103 4.31 29.34 -27.43
N LYS A 104 4.76 28.10 -27.60
CA LYS A 104 5.60 27.46 -26.57
C LYS A 104 6.80 28.37 -26.33
N ALA A 105 7.18 28.55 -25.06
CA ALA A 105 8.41 29.25 -24.71
C ALA A 105 9.58 28.65 -25.51
N GLN A 106 10.67 29.41 -25.67
CA GLN A 106 11.92 28.92 -26.28
C GLN A 106 13.07 29.02 -25.28
N ALA A 107 14.13 28.23 -25.49
CA ALA A 107 15.31 28.27 -24.64
C ALA A 107 16.08 29.58 -24.86
N ILE A 108 16.01 30.51 -23.91
CA ILE A 108 16.80 31.73 -23.91
C ILE A 108 17.92 31.54 -22.86
N HIS A 109 19.15 31.30 -23.31
CA HIS A 109 20.36 31.18 -22.47
C HIS A 109 20.46 29.97 -21.51
N VAL A 110 19.77 28.87 -21.79
CA VAL A 110 19.87 27.60 -21.02
C VAL A 110 20.49 26.53 -21.91
N ASP A 111 21.38 25.68 -21.35
CA ASP A 111 21.87 24.49 -22.05
C ASP A 111 20.67 23.64 -22.50
N ALA A 112 20.68 23.17 -23.75
CA ALA A 112 19.54 22.43 -24.34
C ALA A 112 19.11 21.18 -23.54
N LYS A 113 19.97 20.66 -22.65
CA LYS A 113 19.68 19.53 -21.76
C LYS A 113 18.89 19.93 -20.49
N GLU A 114 18.90 21.20 -20.10
CA GLU A 114 18.21 21.70 -18.90
C GLU A 114 16.90 22.42 -19.23
N TYR A 115 16.65 22.67 -20.52
CA TYR A 115 15.47 23.35 -21.00
C TYR A 115 14.22 22.44 -21.00
N TYR A 116 13.17 22.86 -20.29
CA TYR A 116 11.86 22.22 -20.29
C TYR A 116 10.76 23.30 -20.36
N CYS A 117 9.91 23.25 -21.39
CA CYS A 117 8.71 24.09 -21.50
C CYS A 117 7.41 23.34 -21.20
N LYS A 118 7.48 22.02 -20.96
CA LYS A 118 6.33 21.18 -20.62
C LYS A 118 6.71 20.26 -19.47
N ARG A 119 5.87 20.16 -18.43
CA ARG A 119 6.17 19.32 -17.26
C ARG A 119 4.90 18.89 -16.52
N TYR A 120 4.90 17.64 -16.05
CA TYR A 120 3.98 17.18 -15.02
C TYR A 120 4.46 17.59 -13.62
N LEU A 121 3.62 18.31 -12.88
CA LEU A 121 3.80 18.65 -11.47
C LEU A 121 2.79 17.85 -10.63
N GLY A 122 3.24 16.79 -9.97
CA GLY A 122 2.40 15.99 -9.06
C GLY A 122 3.16 14.84 -8.44
N ALA A 123 2.43 13.88 -7.85
CA ALA A 123 3.03 12.69 -7.24
C ALA A 123 3.74 11.81 -8.28
N GLY A 124 4.99 11.47 -8.02
CA GLY A 124 5.76 10.55 -8.88
C GLY A 124 5.42 9.08 -8.63
N HIS A 125 5.14 8.73 -7.36
CA HIS A 125 4.83 7.37 -6.94
C HIS A 125 3.65 7.37 -5.95
N PRO A 126 2.41 7.60 -6.43
CA PRO A 126 1.24 7.57 -5.56
C PRO A 126 1.04 6.17 -4.96
N SER A 127 0.42 6.09 -3.76
CA SER A 127 0.08 4.82 -3.10
C SER A 127 -0.77 3.92 -4.02
N ARG A 128 -1.77 4.53 -4.68
CA ARG A 128 -2.60 3.91 -5.70
C ARG A 128 -2.23 4.48 -7.09
N PRO A 129 -1.59 3.68 -7.97
CA PRO A 129 -1.34 4.07 -9.35
C PRO A 129 -2.66 4.26 -10.10
N GLY A 130 -2.78 5.38 -10.80
CA GLY A 130 -4.00 5.72 -11.52
C GLY A 130 -4.21 7.23 -11.54
N LYS A 131 -3.98 7.84 -12.70
CA LYS A 131 -4.16 9.28 -12.89
C LYS A 131 -4.40 9.60 -14.37
N ALA A 132 -5.16 10.64 -14.62
CA ALA A 132 -5.35 11.17 -15.96
C ALA A 132 -5.47 12.70 -15.91
N ALA A 133 -4.96 13.37 -16.94
CA ALA A 133 -5.31 14.76 -17.20
C ALA A 133 -6.71 14.79 -17.80
N LEU A 134 -7.66 15.46 -17.14
CA LEU A 134 -8.99 15.68 -17.69
C LEU A 134 -8.92 16.89 -18.62
N VAL A 135 -9.25 16.69 -19.91
CA VAL A 135 -9.21 17.74 -20.93
C VAL A 135 -10.61 18.23 -21.27
N ASN A 136 -11.57 17.30 -21.38
CA ASN A 136 -12.98 17.58 -21.61
C ASN A 136 -13.82 16.57 -20.82
N GLU A 137 -14.78 17.03 -20.03
CA GLU A 137 -15.72 16.15 -19.33
C GLU A 137 -16.91 15.81 -20.24
N GLY A 138 -17.15 14.52 -20.46
CA GLY A 138 -18.28 14.01 -21.24
C GLY A 138 -19.41 13.48 -20.38
N ARG A 139 -20.57 13.32 -21.00
CA ARG A 139 -21.78 12.78 -20.36
C ARG A 139 -22.02 11.31 -20.69
N ASN A 140 -21.59 10.88 -21.88
CA ASN A 140 -21.75 9.53 -22.36
C ASN A 140 -20.51 8.69 -21.94
N PRO A 141 -20.69 7.62 -21.13
CA PRO A 141 -19.61 6.76 -20.67
C PRO A 141 -19.22 5.64 -21.65
N ASP A 142 -19.93 5.47 -22.77
CA ASP A 142 -19.71 4.39 -23.74
C ASP A 142 -18.33 4.44 -24.40
N PHE A 143 -17.79 5.65 -24.52
CA PHE A 143 -16.46 5.89 -25.07
C PHE A 143 -15.66 6.82 -24.17
N VAL A 144 -14.37 6.53 -24.07
CA VAL A 144 -13.37 7.45 -23.51
C VAL A 144 -12.23 7.59 -24.50
N PHE A 145 -11.85 8.84 -24.78
CA PHE A 145 -10.72 9.16 -25.65
C PHE A 145 -9.50 9.45 -24.81
N ILE A 146 -8.36 8.83 -25.12
CA ILE A 146 -7.14 8.98 -24.36
C ILE A 146 -6.01 9.34 -25.31
N ALA A 147 -5.42 10.51 -25.10
CA ALA A 147 -4.25 10.96 -25.84
C ALA A 147 -2.98 10.84 -25.00
N GLU A 148 -1.82 10.85 -25.67
CA GLU A 148 -0.54 10.97 -24.98
C GLU A 148 -0.38 12.36 -24.35
N GLY A 149 -0.71 13.40 -25.11
CA GLY A 149 -0.56 14.80 -24.72
C GLY A 149 -1.90 15.54 -24.56
N VAL A 150 -1.93 16.51 -23.65
CA VAL A 150 -3.09 17.40 -23.48
C VAL A 150 -3.41 18.23 -24.74
N GLU A 151 -2.41 18.49 -25.59
CA GLU A 151 -2.56 19.23 -26.84
C GLU A 151 -3.29 18.39 -27.90
N THR A 152 -2.87 17.13 -28.07
CA THR A 152 -3.51 16.12 -28.93
C THR A 152 -4.96 15.89 -28.49
N ALA A 153 -5.18 15.71 -27.18
CA ALA A 153 -6.51 15.60 -26.58
C ALA A 153 -7.39 16.84 -26.84
N ALA A 154 -6.84 18.05 -26.72
CA ALA A 154 -7.60 19.27 -27.01
C ALA A 154 -7.94 19.43 -28.50
N SER A 155 -7.09 18.89 -29.38
CA SER A 155 -7.29 18.96 -30.83
C SER A 155 -8.49 18.12 -31.27
N ILE A 156 -8.65 16.89 -30.73
CA ILE A 156 -9.82 16.07 -31.04
C ILE A 156 -11.13 16.63 -30.47
N ALA A 157 -11.06 17.46 -29.41
CA ALA A 157 -12.22 18.20 -28.90
C ALA A 157 -12.74 19.23 -29.91
N ALA A 158 -12.00 19.53 -31.00
CA ALA A 158 -12.50 20.34 -32.09
C ALA A 158 -13.70 19.69 -32.83
N ILE A 159 -13.85 18.36 -32.73
CA ILE A 159 -15.00 17.62 -33.26
C ILE A 159 -16.19 17.78 -32.31
N PRO A 160 -17.29 18.48 -32.67
CA PRO A 160 -18.42 18.73 -31.77
C PRO A 160 -19.07 17.44 -31.25
N ALA A 161 -19.20 16.43 -32.12
CA ALA A 161 -19.78 15.14 -31.74
C ALA A 161 -18.98 14.43 -30.64
N ILE A 162 -17.65 14.65 -30.57
CA ILE A 162 -16.82 14.10 -29.50
C ILE A 162 -16.92 14.98 -28.25
N ARG A 163 -16.65 16.28 -28.39
CA ARG A 163 -16.64 17.27 -27.31
C ARG A 163 -17.93 17.27 -26.48
N ASP A 164 -19.08 17.25 -27.16
CA ASP A 164 -20.37 17.44 -26.49
C ASP A 164 -20.87 16.17 -25.80
N ASN A 165 -20.29 15.00 -26.11
CA ASN A 165 -20.76 13.70 -25.64
C ASN A 165 -19.75 12.96 -24.75
N PHE A 166 -18.47 12.92 -25.09
CA PHE A 166 -17.50 11.97 -24.53
C PHE A 166 -16.38 12.65 -23.73
N SER A 167 -15.88 11.93 -22.74
CA SER A 167 -14.75 12.38 -21.95
C SER A 167 -13.45 12.22 -22.73
N ILE A 168 -12.59 13.24 -22.66
CA ILE A 168 -11.28 13.26 -23.29
C ILE A 168 -10.21 13.42 -22.21
N LEU A 169 -9.30 12.45 -22.18
CA LEU A 169 -8.23 12.34 -21.21
C LEU A 169 -6.86 12.45 -21.90
N ALA A 170 -5.84 12.77 -21.12
CA ALA A 170 -4.45 12.62 -21.54
C ALA A 170 -3.57 11.99 -20.46
N SER A 171 -2.52 11.29 -20.89
CA SER A 171 -1.60 10.58 -20.00
C SER A 171 -0.38 11.36 -19.54
N MET A 172 -0.16 12.56 -20.09
CA MET A 172 1.05 13.38 -19.87
C MET A 172 2.33 12.78 -20.48
N GLY A 173 2.19 11.96 -21.52
CA GLY A 173 3.25 11.36 -22.33
C GLY A 173 3.02 9.87 -22.57
N VAL A 174 3.59 9.33 -23.65
CA VAL A 174 3.41 7.91 -24.05
C VAL A 174 3.76 6.92 -22.94
N ASN A 175 4.86 7.15 -22.22
CA ASN A 175 5.31 6.28 -21.13
C ASN A 175 4.36 6.25 -19.93
N GLU A 176 3.52 7.27 -19.79
CA GLU A 176 2.53 7.38 -18.72
C GLU A 176 1.12 6.97 -19.21
N LEU A 177 0.95 6.60 -20.49
CA LEU A 177 -0.32 6.09 -21.03
C LEU A 177 -0.88 4.91 -20.21
N PRO A 178 -0.06 3.94 -19.76
CA PRO A 178 -0.49 2.90 -18.81
C PRO A 178 -1.11 3.43 -17.51
N ALA A 179 -0.66 4.58 -16.99
CA ALA A 179 -1.13 5.13 -15.73
C ALA A 179 -2.60 5.63 -15.81
N THR A 180 -3.11 5.87 -17.01
CA THR A 180 -4.52 6.25 -17.22
C THR A 180 -5.47 5.08 -17.03
N LEU A 181 -5.02 3.83 -17.20
CA LEU A 181 -5.87 2.64 -17.04
C LEU A 181 -6.49 2.59 -15.64
N GLY A 182 -5.72 2.93 -14.60
CA GLY A 182 -6.26 3.02 -13.25
C GLY A 182 -7.44 3.99 -13.17
N TYR A 183 -7.29 5.18 -13.74
CA TYR A 183 -8.36 6.19 -13.78
C TYR A 183 -9.57 5.72 -14.60
N VAL A 184 -9.33 5.04 -15.72
CA VAL A 184 -10.40 4.49 -16.58
C VAL A 184 -11.21 3.41 -15.86
N LYS A 185 -10.52 2.47 -15.19
CA LYS A 185 -11.13 1.39 -14.40
C LYS A 185 -12.09 1.89 -13.33
N THR A 186 -11.93 3.12 -12.88
CA THR A 186 -12.65 3.66 -11.73
C THR A 186 -13.72 4.69 -12.08
N HIS A 187 -13.54 5.43 -13.18
CA HIS A 187 -14.46 6.49 -13.58
C HIS A 187 -15.38 6.08 -14.73
N PHE A 188 -15.07 4.97 -15.42
CA PHE A 188 -15.83 4.49 -16.56
C PHE A 188 -16.32 3.05 -16.33
N PRO A 189 -17.52 2.72 -16.85
CA PRO A 189 -18.05 1.37 -16.82
C PRO A 189 -17.13 0.32 -17.47
N PRO A 190 -17.28 -0.97 -17.12
CA PRO A 190 -16.39 -2.01 -17.66
C PRO A 190 -16.60 -2.30 -19.15
N ASN A 191 -17.76 -1.94 -19.71
CA ASN A 191 -18.10 -2.08 -21.13
C ASN A 191 -17.70 -0.86 -21.98
N THR A 192 -17.11 0.19 -21.38
CA THR A 192 -16.62 1.36 -22.10
C THR A 192 -15.61 0.97 -23.18
N LYS A 193 -15.74 1.54 -24.37
CA LYS A 193 -14.76 1.42 -25.44
C LYS A 193 -13.68 2.47 -25.26
N VAL A 194 -12.42 2.03 -25.22
CA VAL A 194 -11.27 2.92 -25.05
C VAL A 194 -10.72 3.29 -26.41
N VAL A 195 -10.76 4.57 -26.76
CA VAL A 195 -10.16 5.10 -27.99
C VAL A 195 -8.77 5.65 -27.65
N LEU A 196 -7.72 4.93 -28.02
CA LEU A 196 -6.34 5.40 -27.86
C LEU A 196 -5.93 6.20 -29.09
N LEU A 197 -5.51 7.43 -28.87
CA LEU A 197 -5.00 8.33 -29.90
C LEU A 197 -3.49 8.16 -29.96
N LYS A 198 -3.04 7.49 -31.01
CA LYS A 198 -1.63 7.24 -31.32
C LYS A 198 -1.10 8.37 -32.19
N ASP A 199 0.13 8.80 -31.94
CA ASP A 199 0.86 9.69 -32.85
C ASP A 199 1.50 8.86 -34.00
N HIS A 200 1.80 9.47 -35.14
CA HIS A 200 2.39 8.78 -36.30
C HIS A 200 3.90 8.59 -36.11
N ASP A 201 4.26 7.77 -35.13
CA ASP A 201 5.63 7.47 -34.76
C ASP A 201 6.26 6.38 -35.65
N LYS A 202 7.59 6.39 -35.68
CA LYS A 202 8.36 5.35 -36.34
C LYS A 202 8.01 3.96 -35.77
N PRO A 203 7.63 2.98 -36.61
CA PRO A 203 7.38 1.61 -36.17
C PRO A 203 8.57 1.03 -35.41
N GLU A 204 8.30 0.33 -34.32
CA GLU A 204 9.32 -0.26 -33.43
C GLU A 204 10.27 0.76 -32.75
N GLY A 205 9.96 2.06 -32.82
CA GLY A 205 10.63 3.10 -32.04
C GLY A 205 10.25 3.06 -30.56
N ASP A 206 10.99 3.79 -29.71
CA ASP A 206 10.74 3.81 -28.26
C ASP A 206 9.30 4.25 -27.91
N ALA A 207 8.75 5.21 -28.65
CA ALA A 207 7.38 5.69 -28.48
C ALA A 207 6.34 4.65 -28.90
N ASP A 208 6.51 4.02 -30.07
CA ASP A 208 5.63 2.94 -30.54
C ASP A 208 5.64 1.74 -29.58
N ILE A 209 6.81 1.34 -29.06
CA ILE A 209 6.93 0.27 -28.05
C ILE A 209 6.19 0.65 -26.76
N ALA A 210 6.35 1.89 -26.28
CA ALA A 210 5.64 2.37 -25.10
C ALA A 210 4.12 2.41 -25.30
N PHE A 211 3.67 2.81 -26.49
CA PHE A 211 2.26 2.79 -26.87
C PHE A 211 1.70 1.37 -26.92
N GLN A 212 2.40 0.42 -27.58
CA GLN A 212 1.96 -0.97 -27.66
C GLN A 212 1.83 -1.60 -26.27
N LYS A 213 2.75 -1.30 -25.35
CA LYS A 213 2.65 -1.74 -23.96
C LYS A 213 1.37 -1.23 -23.29
N ALA A 214 0.97 0.01 -23.54
CA ALA A 214 -0.28 0.54 -23.03
C ALA A 214 -1.49 -0.14 -23.67
N HIS A 215 -1.49 -0.31 -25.00
CA HIS A 215 -2.54 -1.02 -25.73
C HIS A 215 -2.76 -2.44 -25.19
N GLU A 216 -1.69 -3.24 -25.05
CA GLU A 216 -1.73 -4.58 -24.47
C GLU A 216 -2.28 -4.58 -23.04
N LEU A 217 -1.92 -3.58 -22.23
CA LEU A 217 -2.42 -3.41 -20.86
C LEU A 217 -3.94 -3.17 -20.83
N PHE A 218 -4.47 -2.32 -21.72
CA PHE A 218 -5.92 -2.09 -21.80
C PHE A 218 -6.68 -3.32 -22.32
N VAL A 219 -6.15 -4.00 -23.34
CA VAL A 219 -6.75 -5.24 -23.89
C VAL A 219 -6.74 -6.37 -22.87
N SER A 220 -5.62 -6.57 -22.17
CA SER A 220 -5.52 -7.58 -21.10
C SER A 220 -6.41 -7.26 -19.91
N ALA A 221 -6.70 -5.97 -19.65
CA ALA A 221 -7.72 -5.54 -18.71
C ALA A 221 -9.17 -5.69 -19.25
N GLY A 222 -9.36 -6.32 -20.41
CA GLY A 222 -10.68 -6.69 -20.94
C GLY A 222 -11.46 -5.57 -21.62
N TYR A 223 -10.83 -4.42 -21.89
CA TYR A 223 -11.45 -3.32 -22.64
C TYR A 223 -11.44 -3.58 -24.14
N GLN A 224 -12.49 -3.16 -24.83
CA GLN A 224 -12.44 -3.02 -26.28
C GLN A 224 -11.64 -1.74 -26.61
N VAL A 225 -10.46 -1.92 -27.20
CA VAL A 225 -9.58 -0.81 -27.56
C VAL A 225 -9.67 -0.50 -29.05
N ILE A 226 -9.89 0.77 -29.38
CA ILE A 226 -9.87 1.31 -30.74
C ILE A 226 -8.64 2.20 -30.84
N ILE A 227 -7.73 1.88 -31.75
CA ILE A 227 -6.57 2.73 -32.03
C ILE A 227 -6.93 3.67 -33.17
N LYS A 228 -6.71 4.96 -32.97
CA LYS A 228 -6.78 5.97 -34.01
C LYS A 228 -5.40 6.60 -34.15
N GLU A 229 -4.86 6.57 -35.35
CA GLU A 229 -3.58 7.18 -35.72
C GLU A 229 -3.82 8.18 -36.88
N PRO A 230 -3.25 9.41 -36.85
CA PRO A 230 -3.47 10.38 -37.89
C PRO A 230 -2.74 9.97 -39.17
N VAL A 231 -3.38 10.14 -40.31
CA VAL A 231 -2.75 9.92 -41.61
C VAL A 231 -2.15 11.24 -42.10
N PRO A 232 -0.82 11.36 -42.19
CA PRO A 232 -0.18 12.58 -42.66
C PRO A 232 -0.44 12.83 -44.15
N LYS A 233 -0.41 14.09 -44.57
CA LYS A 233 -0.49 14.46 -46.01
C LYS A 233 0.70 13.92 -46.81
N THR A 234 1.85 13.78 -46.17
CA THR A 234 3.07 13.22 -46.74
C THR A 234 3.44 11.94 -46.00
N PRO A 235 3.60 10.78 -46.69
CA PRO A 235 3.82 9.49 -46.04
C PRO A 235 5.06 9.39 -45.14
N ASP A 236 6.07 10.25 -45.34
CA ASP A 236 7.34 10.21 -44.60
C ASP A 236 7.38 11.14 -43.38
N ALA A 237 6.25 11.73 -42.97
CA ALA A 237 6.20 12.66 -41.84
C ALA A 237 6.18 11.91 -40.50
N GLU A 238 7.34 11.40 -40.08
CA GLU A 238 7.51 10.81 -38.73
C GLU A 238 7.20 11.85 -37.63
N GLY A 239 6.47 11.42 -36.60
CA GLY A 239 6.07 12.26 -35.47
C GLY A 239 4.85 13.16 -35.73
N TYR A 240 4.11 12.92 -36.81
CA TYR A 240 2.88 13.67 -37.12
C TYR A 240 1.77 13.33 -36.12
N ASP A 241 1.20 14.34 -35.47
CA ASP A 241 0.16 14.15 -34.45
C ASP A 241 -1.23 14.66 -34.90
N TRP A 242 -2.26 14.41 -34.07
CA TRP A 242 -3.63 14.89 -34.35
C TRP A 242 -3.76 16.42 -34.37
N ASN A 243 -2.85 17.11 -33.68
CA ASN A 243 -2.79 18.56 -33.71
C ASN A 243 -2.26 19.05 -35.07
N ASP A 244 -1.26 18.37 -35.65
CA ASP A 244 -0.72 18.72 -36.97
C ASP A 244 -1.76 18.53 -38.06
N LEU A 245 -2.57 17.45 -37.97
CA LEU A 245 -3.71 17.25 -38.85
C LEU A 245 -4.73 18.39 -38.78
N LEU A 246 -5.04 18.86 -37.57
CA LEU A 246 -5.93 20.00 -37.36
C LEU A 246 -5.34 21.30 -37.92
N ILE A 247 -4.05 21.55 -37.72
CA ILE A 247 -3.36 22.74 -38.25
C ILE A 247 -3.36 22.74 -39.78
N ASP A 248 -3.08 21.59 -40.39
CA ASP A 248 -2.92 21.47 -41.84
C ASP A 248 -4.25 21.37 -42.61
N GLY A 249 -5.23 20.69 -42.03
CA GLY A 249 -6.46 20.28 -42.71
C GLY A 249 -7.75 20.86 -42.12
N GLY A 250 -7.68 21.49 -40.94
CA GLY A 250 -8.85 22.00 -40.23
C GLY A 250 -9.73 20.89 -39.65
N VAL A 251 -10.88 21.30 -39.10
CA VAL A 251 -11.82 20.39 -38.41
C VAL A 251 -12.39 19.35 -39.36
N ASP A 252 -12.69 19.71 -40.61
CA ASP A 252 -13.23 18.78 -41.61
C ASP A 252 -12.27 17.60 -41.88
N ALA A 253 -10.96 17.87 -41.97
CA ALA A 253 -9.96 16.82 -42.17
C ALA A 253 -9.87 15.90 -40.93
N LEU A 254 -9.95 16.49 -39.74
CA LEU A 254 -9.97 15.75 -38.48
C LEU A 254 -11.21 14.84 -38.40
N GLU A 255 -12.41 15.38 -38.64
CA GLU A 255 -13.67 14.62 -38.64
C GLU A 255 -13.66 13.48 -39.68
N SER A 256 -13.11 13.73 -40.87
CA SER A 256 -13.07 12.71 -41.94
C SER A 256 -12.26 11.46 -41.57
N GLN A 257 -11.27 11.59 -40.68
CA GLN A 257 -10.47 10.45 -40.20
C GLN A 257 -11.09 9.78 -38.95
N PHE A 258 -12.10 10.43 -38.35
CA PHE A 258 -12.90 9.90 -37.24
C PHE A 258 -14.23 9.34 -37.74
N GLU A 259 -14.20 8.22 -38.48
CA GLU A 259 -15.40 7.40 -38.66
C GLU A 259 -15.71 6.68 -37.34
N LEU A 260 -16.71 7.20 -36.60
CA LEU A 260 -17.26 6.57 -35.40
C LEU A 260 -18.75 6.30 -35.62
N ALA A 261 -19.14 5.03 -35.62
CA ALA A 261 -20.54 4.64 -35.51
C ALA A 261 -20.99 4.89 -34.07
N VAL A 262 -21.43 6.11 -33.78
CA VAL A 262 -22.00 6.49 -32.49
C VAL A 262 -23.44 6.00 -32.44
N SER A 263 -23.72 4.98 -31.63
CA SER A 263 -25.10 4.62 -31.30
C SER A 263 -25.74 5.76 -30.48
N SER A 264 -27.01 6.06 -30.74
CA SER A 264 -27.78 6.99 -29.93
C SER A 264 -27.88 6.46 -28.50
N TYR A 265 -27.33 7.19 -27.53
CA TYR A 265 -27.44 6.91 -26.11
C TYR A 265 -28.92 6.99 -25.69
N ASP A 266 -29.49 5.90 -25.17
CA ASP A 266 -30.84 5.90 -24.59
C ASP A 266 -30.71 6.07 -23.06
N GLU A 267 -30.94 7.29 -22.58
CA GLU A 267 -30.67 7.72 -21.20
C GLU A 267 -31.35 6.83 -20.12
N LYS A 268 -32.41 6.08 -20.45
CA LYS A 268 -33.29 5.47 -19.44
C LYS A 268 -32.95 4.03 -19.02
N GLU A 269 -32.34 3.21 -19.87
CA GLU A 269 -32.12 1.78 -19.58
C GLU A 269 -30.76 1.48 -18.91
N GLU A 270 -29.72 2.27 -19.15
CA GLU A 270 -28.35 1.97 -18.65
C GLU A 270 -27.92 2.70 -17.35
N HIS A 271 -28.66 3.72 -16.89
CA HIS A 271 -28.28 4.49 -15.69
C HIS A 271 -28.22 3.64 -14.41
N SER A 272 -29.07 2.62 -14.27
CA SER A 272 -29.17 1.83 -13.02
C SER A 272 -27.92 0.99 -12.70
N VAL A 273 -27.26 0.45 -13.74
CA VAL A 273 -26.06 -0.40 -13.58
C VAL A 273 -24.83 0.48 -13.33
N ASN A 274 -24.69 1.58 -14.06
CA ASN A 274 -23.59 2.53 -13.90
C ASN A 274 -23.61 3.22 -12.53
N ASP A 275 -24.78 3.61 -12.04
CA ASP A 275 -24.91 4.17 -10.69
C ASP A 275 -24.55 3.16 -9.60
N SER A 276 -24.86 1.88 -9.83
CA SER A 276 -24.49 0.80 -8.90
C SER A 276 -22.98 0.55 -8.88
N PHE A 277 -22.31 0.55 -10.04
CA PHE A 277 -20.84 0.47 -10.11
C PHE A 277 -20.17 1.66 -9.44
N ARG A 278 -20.65 2.88 -9.69
CA ARG A 278 -20.13 4.10 -9.04
C ARG A 278 -20.30 4.03 -7.53
N LYS A 279 -21.44 3.54 -7.04
CA LYS A 279 -21.69 3.38 -5.61
C LYS A 279 -20.77 2.32 -5.00
N LEU A 280 -20.64 1.16 -5.63
CA LEU A 280 -19.72 0.09 -5.22
C LEU A 280 -18.28 0.62 -5.13
N TYR A 281 -17.84 1.30 -6.18
CA TYR A 281 -16.50 1.89 -6.25
C TYR A 281 -16.27 2.96 -5.16
N THR A 282 -17.25 3.84 -4.94
CA THR A 282 -17.18 4.86 -3.87
C THR A 282 -16.96 4.21 -2.51
N GLN A 283 -17.69 3.13 -2.22
CA GLN A 283 -17.49 2.39 -0.96
C GLN A 283 -16.13 1.68 -0.91
N LEU A 284 -15.65 1.16 -2.03
CA LEU A 284 -14.31 0.56 -2.10
C LEU A 284 -13.24 1.59 -1.73
N LEU A 285 -13.33 2.82 -2.26
CA LEU A 285 -12.38 3.88 -1.93
C LEU A 285 -12.36 4.25 -0.45
N VAL A 286 -13.50 4.22 0.23
CA VAL A 286 -13.56 4.43 1.68
C VAL A 286 -12.70 3.39 2.41
N SER A 287 -12.87 2.11 2.08
CA SER A 287 -12.10 1.02 2.69
C SER A 287 -10.58 1.14 2.42
N GLU A 288 -10.22 1.64 1.24
CA GLU A 288 -8.84 1.80 0.81
C GLU A 288 -8.15 2.96 1.50
N ASN A 289 -8.86 4.08 1.66
CA ASN A 289 -8.35 5.22 2.41
C ASN A 289 -8.05 4.83 3.87
N ILE A 290 -8.93 4.06 4.51
CA ILE A 290 -8.70 3.53 5.87
C ILE A 290 -7.45 2.62 5.89
N THR A 291 -7.30 1.76 4.89
CA THR A 291 -6.16 0.84 4.78
C THR A 291 -4.84 1.59 4.55
N GLU A 292 -4.84 2.61 3.71
CA GLU A 292 -3.68 3.48 3.48
C GLU A 292 -3.26 4.25 4.74
N ASP A 293 -4.24 4.78 5.48
CA ASP A 293 -4.01 5.45 6.76
C ASP A 293 -3.39 4.48 7.77
N GLN A 294 -3.90 3.25 7.86
CA GLN A 294 -3.32 2.20 8.73
C GLN A 294 -1.87 1.88 8.35
N GLN A 295 -1.59 1.72 7.06
CA GLN A 295 -0.23 1.49 6.55
C GLN A 295 0.72 2.65 6.86
N LEU A 296 0.25 3.90 6.73
CA LEU A 296 1.03 5.08 7.07
C LEU A 296 1.33 5.13 8.57
N VAL A 297 0.32 4.95 9.44
CA VAL A 297 0.51 4.93 10.90
C VAL A 297 1.49 3.83 11.30
N GLN A 298 1.38 2.63 10.72
CA GLN A 298 2.31 1.54 10.96
C GLN A 298 3.75 1.90 10.54
N LEU A 299 3.94 2.53 9.38
CA LEU A 299 5.26 2.99 8.92
C LEU A 299 5.85 4.05 9.88
N LEU A 300 5.04 4.99 10.34
CA LEU A 300 5.45 6.01 11.31
C LEU A 300 5.90 5.36 12.64
N SER A 301 5.12 4.41 13.16
CA SER A 301 5.48 3.67 14.38
C SER A 301 6.78 2.90 14.24
N VAL A 302 7.02 2.27 13.09
CA VAL A 302 8.30 1.57 12.82
C VAL A 302 9.47 2.57 12.88
N VAL A 303 9.34 3.74 12.24
CA VAL A 303 10.40 4.76 12.23
C VAL A 303 10.67 5.31 13.63
N ILE A 304 9.64 5.56 14.42
CA ILE A 304 9.79 6.00 15.82
C ILE A 304 10.50 4.93 16.66
N ASN A 305 10.10 3.67 16.53
CA ASN A 305 10.74 2.58 17.25
C ASN A 305 12.20 2.35 16.84
N GLN A 306 12.55 2.59 15.56
CA GLN A 306 13.94 2.62 15.12
C GLN A 306 14.73 3.72 15.83
N GLN A 307 14.19 4.94 15.97
CA GLN A 307 14.86 6.03 16.69
C GLN A 307 15.07 5.69 18.18
N ILE A 308 14.07 5.09 18.83
CA ILE A 308 14.19 4.63 20.23
C ILE A 308 15.34 3.62 20.38
N ARG A 309 15.49 2.68 19.43
CA ARG A 309 16.60 1.70 19.45
C ARG A 309 17.96 2.38 19.28
N ILE A 310 18.07 3.38 18.41
CA ILE A 310 19.30 4.16 18.22
C ILE A 310 19.71 4.85 19.53
N ILE A 311 18.75 5.49 20.21
CA ILE A 311 19.02 6.22 21.47
C ILE A 311 19.34 5.28 22.63
N LYS A 312 18.83 4.05 22.62
CA LYS A 312 19.22 3.03 23.61
C LYS A 312 20.60 2.44 23.37
N GLY A 313 21.12 2.54 22.13
CA GLY A 313 22.43 2.05 21.75
C GLY A 313 23.55 3.08 21.87
N ARG A 314 24.72 2.73 21.33
CA ARG A 314 25.81 3.68 21.12
C ARG A 314 25.41 4.74 20.08
N PRO A 315 25.75 6.03 20.26
CA PRO A 315 26.61 6.61 21.30
C PRO A 315 25.93 7.02 22.60
N PHE A 316 24.59 7.02 22.67
CA PHE A 316 23.86 7.59 23.80
C PHE A 316 23.95 6.75 25.09
N GLY A 317 24.03 5.42 24.95
CA GLY A 317 24.17 4.49 26.08
C GLY A 317 25.55 4.44 26.72
N GLU A 318 26.57 5.06 26.12
CA GLU A 318 27.95 5.03 26.62
C GLU A 318 28.18 6.06 27.74
N TYR A 319 28.91 5.69 28.78
CA TYR A 319 29.32 6.61 29.84
C TYR A 319 30.52 7.45 29.41
N PHE A 320 30.60 8.69 29.89
CA PHE A 320 31.81 9.50 29.71
C PHE A 320 32.96 8.91 30.52
N SER A 321 34.13 8.81 29.89
CA SER A 321 35.36 8.33 30.50
C SER A 321 36.20 9.50 31.06
N SER A 322 37.32 9.19 31.71
CA SER A 322 38.31 10.21 32.08
C SER A 322 39.11 10.74 30.88
N ASP A 323 39.07 10.06 29.72
CA ASP A 323 39.73 10.52 28.50
C ASP A 323 38.87 11.54 27.75
N SER A 324 39.35 12.78 27.74
CA SER A 324 38.71 13.88 27.02
C SER A 324 38.57 13.61 25.51
N THR A 325 39.51 12.90 24.89
CA THR A 325 39.47 12.63 23.44
C THR A 325 38.34 11.67 23.08
N SER A 326 38.21 10.58 23.84
CA SER A 326 37.11 9.62 23.69
C SER A 326 35.74 10.26 23.89
N ASN A 327 35.58 11.13 24.89
CA ASN A 327 34.32 11.82 25.13
C ASN A 327 33.97 12.81 24.00
N ARG A 328 34.98 13.48 23.42
CA ARG A 328 34.78 14.37 22.27
C ARG A 328 34.33 13.61 21.02
N ASN A 329 34.89 12.42 20.79
CA ASN A 329 34.46 11.55 19.68
C ASN A 329 33.03 11.06 19.90
N LEU A 330 32.69 10.67 21.13
CA LEU A 330 31.33 10.25 21.48
C LEU A 330 30.31 11.36 21.24
N LEU A 331 30.60 12.60 21.66
CA LEU A 331 29.73 13.74 21.41
C LEU A 331 29.58 14.06 19.91
N SER A 332 30.65 13.90 19.12
CA SER A 332 30.55 14.05 17.65
C SER A 332 29.70 12.95 17.00
N GLU A 333 29.76 11.73 17.53
CA GLU A 333 28.88 10.63 17.09
C GLU A 333 27.42 10.91 17.48
N MET A 334 27.19 11.40 18.71
CA MET A 334 25.85 11.76 19.21
C MET A 334 25.20 12.85 18.36
N ASP A 335 25.97 13.89 18.02
CA ASP A 335 25.50 15.00 17.21
C ASP A 335 24.97 14.53 15.83
N LYS A 336 25.76 13.72 15.11
CA LYS A 336 25.34 13.10 13.84
C LYS A 336 24.06 12.28 14.00
N LYS A 337 23.94 11.54 15.11
CA LYS A 337 22.73 10.74 15.39
C LYS A 337 21.54 11.58 15.78
N ILE A 338 21.73 12.71 16.46
CA ILE A 338 20.67 13.67 16.75
C ILE A 338 20.15 14.27 15.46
N ASP A 339 21.02 14.65 14.52
CA ASP A 339 20.58 15.14 13.20
C ASP A 339 19.71 14.10 12.48
N GLU A 340 20.11 12.82 12.50
CA GLU A 340 19.31 11.72 11.94
C GLU A 340 17.93 11.60 12.62
N ILE A 341 17.89 11.64 13.96
CA ILE A 341 16.65 11.54 14.74
C ILE A 341 15.75 12.75 14.48
N MET A 342 16.30 13.96 14.48
CA MET A 342 15.55 15.20 14.25
C MET A 342 15.02 15.27 12.81
N LEU A 343 15.78 14.78 11.83
CA LEU A 343 15.32 14.65 10.46
C LEU A 343 14.14 13.67 10.36
N ALA A 344 14.24 12.49 10.99
CA ALA A 344 13.15 11.52 11.02
C ALA A 344 11.89 12.09 11.71
N LEU A 345 12.06 12.74 12.86
CA LEU A 345 10.99 13.40 13.60
C LEU A 345 10.28 14.49 12.79
N LYS A 346 11.03 15.26 11.99
CA LYS A 346 10.45 16.27 11.09
C LYS A 346 9.50 15.64 10.05
N TYR A 347 9.85 14.47 9.52
CA TYR A 347 8.96 13.77 8.59
C TYR A 347 7.77 13.13 9.30
N VAL A 348 7.98 12.53 10.47
CA VAL A 348 6.89 12.00 11.29
C VAL A 348 5.89 13.11 11.61
N GLN A 349 6.37 14.26 12.11
CA GLN A 349 5.52 15.40 12.44
C GLN A 349 4.67 15.89 11.26
N LYS A 350 5.27 15.99 10.07
CA LYS A 350 4.55 16.47 8.88
C LYS A 350 3.51 15.49 8.37
N LEU A 351 3.83 14.19 8.37
CA LEU A 351 2.93 13.15 7.86
C LEU A 351 1.88 12.73 8.88
N SER A 352 2.16 12.87 10.18
CA SER A 352 1.20 12.55 11.25
C SER A 352 0.26 13.71 11.57
N SER A 353 0.54 14.94 11.13
CA SER A 353 -0.24 16.12 11.53
C SER A 353 -1.75 16.07 11.23
N PRO A 354 -2.23 15.38 10.17
CA PRO A 354 -3.67 15.22 9.97
C PRO A 354 -4.35 14.40 11.07
N TYR A 355 -3.60 13.51 11.74
CA TYR A 355 -4.14 12.53 12.68
C TYR A 355 -3.80 12.88 14.13
N ILE A 356 -2.63 13.45 14.39
CA ILE A 356 -2.07 13.62 15.74
C ILE A 356 -1.31 14.94 15.84
N HIS A 357 -1.58 15.70 16.90
CA HIS A 357 -0.76 16.85 17.26
C HIS A 357 0.42 16.44 18.16
N LEU A 358 1.64 16.50 17.62
CA LEU A 358 2.82 16.10 18.38
C LEU A 358 3.17 17.11 19.50
N PRO A 359 3.60 16.64 20.68
CA PRO A 359 4.05 17.52 21.75
C PRO A 359 5.31 18.30 21.35
N ARG A 360 5.58 19.40 22.05
CA ARG A 360 6.82 20.15 21.90
C ARG A 360 8.01 19.34 22.40
N LEU A 361 9.16 19.51 21.75
CA LEU A 361 10.41 18.90 22.19
C LEU A 361 10.75 19.37 23.62
N PRO A 362 11.13 18.47 24.54
CA PRO A 362 11.46 18.86 25.92
C PRO A 362 12.59 19.88 25.98
N ASN A 363 12.47 20.89 26.85
CA ASN A 363 13.45 21.97 26.98
C ASN A 363 14.88 21.46 27.24
N VAL A 364 15.03 20.36 27.98
CA VAL A 364 16.34 19.76 28.26
C VAL A 364 17.02 19.21 27.01
N VAL A 365 16.24 18.64 26.08
CA VAL A 365 16.74 18.17 24.78
C VAL A 365 17.15 19.37 23.94
N THR A 366 16.30 20.41 23.85
CA THR A 366 16.61 21.64 23.12
C THR A 366 17.89 22.30 23.62
N ARG A 367 18.09 22.38 24.94
CA ARG A 367 19.32 22.92 25.54
C ARG A 367 20.54 22.08 25.20
N PHE A 368 20.41 20.75 25.20
CA PHE A 368 21.50 19.85 24.85
C PHE A 368 21.90 19.98 23.37
N VAL A 369 20.92 20.03 22.45
CA VAL A 369 21.18 20.26 21.02
C VAL A 369 21.86 21.60 20.79
N ASN A 370 21.40 22.67 21.44
CA ASN A 370 22.02 23.99 21.35
C ASN A 370 23.46 23.98 21.87
N ALA A 371 23.74 23.26 22.97
CA ALA A 371 25.10 23.13 23.51
C ALA A 371 26.03 22.35 22.55
N LEU A 372 25.52 21.33 21.87
CA LEU A 372 26.27 20.61 20.82
C LEU A 372 26.62 21.52 19.64
N ILE A 373 25.65 22.30 19.15
CA ILE A 373 25.86 23.26 18.06
C ILE A 373 26.91 24.31 18.44
N GLN A 374 26.82 24.88 19.66
CA GLN A 374 27.81 25.84 20.15
C GLN A 374 29.21 25.22 20.25
N LEU A 375 29.31 24.00 20.78
CA LEU A 375 30.57 23.27 20.88
C LEU A 375 31.20 23.02 19.49
N GLN A 376 30.39 22.80 18.45
CA GLN A 376 30.89 22.67 17.08
C GLN A 376 31.37 23.99 16.50
N GLN A 377 30.62 25.07 16.68
CA GLN A 377 30.99 26.40 16.21
C GLN A 377 32.31 26.86 16.82
N GLU A 378 32.47 26.71 18.13
CA GLU A 378 33.69 27.06 18.86
C GLU A 378 34.90 26.21 18.40
N ARG A 379 34.68 24.92 18.09
CA ARG A 379 35.74 24.06 17.51
C ARG A 379 36.11 24.44 16.08
N ALA A 380 35.12 24.80 15.27
CA ALA A 380 35.35 25.23 13.89
C ALA A 380 36.19 26.51 13.88
N GLN A 381 35.93 27.45 14.79
CA GLN A 381 36.73 28.67 14.99
C GLN A 381 38.19 28.33 15.33
N LEU A 382 38.43 27.43 16.30
CA LEU A 382 39.78 26.95 16.64
C LEU A 382 40.50 26.26 15.47
N GLN A 383 39.77 25.58 14.59
CA GLN A 383 40.33 24.89 13.43
C GLN A 383 40.58 25.83 12.24
N SER A 384 39.75 26.86 12.05
CA SER A 384 39.99 27.92 11.06
C SER A 384 41.18 28.80 11.44
N GLU A 385 41.45 29.01 12.73
CA GLU A 385 42.67 29.68 13.21
C GLU A 385 43.96 28.89 12.93
N ALA A 386 43.86 27.60 12.58
CA ALA A 386 44.98 26.74 12.22
C ALA A 386 45.20 26.59 10.70
N LYS A 387 44.32 27.17 9.86
CA LYS A 387 44.45 27.17 8.40
C LYS A 387 44.14 28.58 7.86
N GLU A 388 45.19 29.29 7.46
CA GLU A 388 45.06 30.46 6.58
C GLU A 388 44.24 30.08 5.34
N ASP A 389 42.99 30.53 5.31
CA ASP A 389 42.28 31.08 4.15
C ASP A 389 40.77 31.00 4.39
N ASN A 390 40.17 32.13 4.77
CA ASN A 390 38.94 32.58 4.12
C ASN A 390 38.62 34.04 4.46
N GLN A 391 38.63 34.87 3.42
CA GLN A 391 38.16 36.24 3.46
C GLN A 391 36.62 36.27 3.57
N LYS A 392 36.13 37.15 4.44
CA LYS A 392 34.73 37.59 4.64
C LYS A 392 33.82 36.69 5.50
N ALA A 393 34.05 36.71 6.81
CA ALA A 393 33.02 36.90 7.83
C ALA A 393 33.71 37.11 9.19
N GLU A 394 33.32 38.16 9.93
CA GLU A 394 33.73 38.50 11.31
C GLU A 394 35.24 38.57 11.58
N ARG A 395 35.75 39.79 11.86
CA ARG A 395 37.15 40.04 12.23
C ARG A 395 37.55 39.09 13.37
N SER A 396 38.40 38.11 13.10
CA SER A 396 38.88 37.20 14.15
C SER A 396 39.68 38.02 15.17
N ARG A 397 39.67 37.64 16.44
CA ARG A 397 40.48 38.29 17.48
C ARG A 397 41.98 38.33 17.12
N GLN A 398 42.42 37.35 16.33
CA GLN A 398 43.76 37.31 15.77
C GLN A 398 44.00 38.45 14.77
N GLN A 399 43.06 38.69 13.86
CA GLN A 399 43.16 39.81 12.91
C GLN A 399 43.15 41.16 13.64
N VAL A 400 42.33 41.31 14.68
CA VAL A 400 42.31 42.51 15.52
C VAL A 400 43.63 42.71 16.28
N LEU A 401 44.27 41.62 16.73
CA LEU A 401 45.60 41.64 17.33
C LEU A 401 46.67 42.08 16.32
N ASP A 402 46.62 41.54 15.09
CA ASP A 402 47.55 41.87 14.02
C ASP A 402 47.40 43.33 13.58
N ASP A 403 46.16 43.81 13.46
CA ASP A 403 45.85 45.22 13.15
C ASP A 403 46.40 46.15 14.24
N ALA A 404 46.18 45.82 15.52
CA ALA A 404 46.73 46.59 16.64
C ALA A 404 48.27 46.56 16.67
N TYR A 405 48.88 45.42 16.37
CA TYR A 405 50.34 45.27 16.28
C TYR A 405 50.93 46.12 15.14
N ASN A 406 50.34 46.04 13.95
CA ASN A 406 50.78 46.79 12.78
C ASN A 406 50.58 48.30 12.98
N PHE A 407 49.44 48.72 13.53
CA PHE A 407 49.18 50.11 13.85
C PHE A 407 50.25 50.68 14.79
N VAL A 408 50.59 49.97 15.87
CA VAL A 408 51.61 50.41 16.82
C VAL A 408 53.01 50.46 16.20
N LEU A 409 53.35 49.53 15.30
CA LEU A 409 54.61 49.56 14.56
C LEU A 409 54.70 50.75 13.59
N GLU A 410 53.61 51.05 12.87
CA GLU A 410 53.57 52.18 11.95
C GLU A 410 53.74 53.52 12.69
N GLN A 411 53.11 53.65 13.85
CA GLN A 411 53.28 54.80 14.74
C GLN A 411 54.75 54.92 15.20
N TYR A 412 55.38 53.81 15.58
CA TYR A 412 56.78 53.80 15.99
C TYR A 412 57.75 54.13 14.83
N ASN A 413 57.48 53.64 13.63
CA ASN A 413 58.27 53.97 12.44
C ASN A 413 58.19 55.46 12.10
N HIS A 414 57.03 56.08 12.25
CA HIS A 414 56.86 57.53 12.10
C HIS A 414 57.66 58.29 13.14
N TYR A 415 57.57 57.91 14.42
CA TYR A 415 58.35 58.52 15.50
C TYR A 415 59.87 58.49 15.25
N LEU A 416 60.40 57.42 14.65
CA LEU A 416 61.83 57.35 14.34
C LEU A 416 62.28 58.30 13.20
N LYS A 417 61.36 58.71 12.33
CA LYS A 417 61.63 59.57 11.18
C LYS A 417 61.43 61.06 11.47
N ASP A 418 60.69 61.39 12.52
CA ASP A 418 60.39 62.76 12.92
C ASP A 418 61.22 63.16 14.17
N THR A 419 61.56 64.44 14.30
CA THR A 419 62.35 64.97 15.44
C THR A 419 61.50 65.33 16.67
N SER A 420 60.21 65.02 16.62
CA SER A 420 59.22 65.32 17.66
C SER A 420 59.07 64.18 18.68
N ASP A 421 58.46 64.47 19.84
CA ASP A 421 58.12 63.47 20.86
C ASP A 421 57.19 62.39 20.30
N PHE A 422 57.23 61.18 20.88
CA PHE A 422 56.37 60.07 20.43
C PHE A 422 54.90 60.51 20.53
N PRO A 423 54.16 60.55 19.42
CA PRO A 423 52.86 61.19 19.41
C PRO A 423 51.87 60.40 20.27
N ALA A 424 51.05 61.12 21.04
CA ALA A 424 49.79 60.58 21.53
C ALA A 424 48.87 60.43 20.31
N ALA A 425 49.03 59.31 19.58
CA ALA A 425 48.22 59.04 18.40
C ALA A 425 46.74 59.02 18.78
N MET A 426 45.90 59.64 17.94
CA MET A 426 44.46 59.49 18.06
C MET A 426 44.14 58.02 17.73
N ILE A 427 43.82 57.24 18.76
CA ILE A 427 43.46 55.82 18.60
C ILE A 427 42.21 55.80 17.70
N PRO A 428 42.19 55.02 16.61
CA PRO A 428 40.98 54.90 15.81
C PRO A 428 39.84 54.37 16.71
N GLU A 429 38.60 54.82 16.53
CA GLU A 429 37.44 54.26 17.24
C GLU A 429 37.26 52.79 16.79
N GLU A 430 37.96 51.89 17.46
CA GLU A 430 38.01 50.46 17.17
C GLU A 430 37.30 49.64 18.27
N SER A 431 37.16 48.33 18.02
CA SER A 431 36.58 47.37 18.97
C SER A 431 37.28 47.37 20.34
N GLU A 432 36.59 46.96 21.40
CA GLU A 432 37.18 46.80 22.75
C GLU A 432 38.44 45.92 22.74
N ASP A 433 38.44 44.86 21.91
CA ASP A 433 39.57 43.95 21.73
C ASP A 433 40.79 44.68 21.12
N PHE A 434 40.59 45.56 20.13
CA PHE A 434 41.67 46.38 19.56
C PHE A 434 42.27 47.32 20.60
N ASN A 435 41.43 48.03 21.35
CA ASN A 435 41.88 48.96 22.39
C ASN A 435 42.67 48.22 23.48
N TYR A 436 42.24 47.02 23.84
CA TYR A 436 42.96 46.14 24.76
C TYR A 436 44.33 45.73 24.22
N TYR A 437 44.44 45.27 22.98
CA TYR A 437 45.72 44.88 22.37
C TYR A 437 46.65 46.09 22.17
N TYR A 438 46.11 47.20 21.66
CA TYR A 438 46.82 48.46 21.52
C TYR A 438 47.41 48.93 22.86
N ALA A 439 46.62 48.93 23.94
CA ALA A 439 47.09 49.33 25.26
C ALA A 439 48.26 48.47 25.76
N ASN A 440 48.24 47.16 25.50
CA ASN A 440 49.34 46.24 25.85
C ASN A 440 50.62 46.56 25.06
N PHE A 441 50.51 46.80 23.76
CA PHE A 441 51.64 47.17 22.91
C PHE A 441 52.18 48.57 23.24
N HIS A 442 51.30 49.56 23.43
CA HIS A 442 51.66 50.92 23.81
C HIS A 442 52.40 50.94 25.15
N ARG A 443 51.96 50.14 26.15
CA ARG A 443 52.66 50.01 27.44
C ARG A 443 54.13 49.60 27.26
N ILE A 444 54.42 48.67 26.35
CA ILE A 444 55.80 48.21 26.07
C ILE A 444 56.62 49.32 25.40
N LEU A 445 56.00 50.04 24.47
CA LEU A 445 56.64 51.19 23.84
C LEU A 445 56.97 52.28 24.86
N SER A 446 56.03 52.68 25.72
CA SER A 446 56.24 53.75 26.69
C SER A 446 57.42 53.48 27.63
N HIS A 447 57.68 52.21 28.00
CA HIS A 447 58.83 51.83 28.83
C HIS A 447 60.17 51.82 28.07
N SER A 448 60.13 51.79 26.73
CA SER A 448 61.31 51.61 25.88
C SER A 448 61.71 52.88 25.12
N ILE A 449 60.79 53.85 24.98
CA ILE A 449 60.96 55.08 24.17
C ILE A 449 62.09 55.99 24.68
N GLU A 450 62.35 56.06 25.99
CA GLU A 450 63.38 56.93 26.58
C GLU A 450 64.79 56.68 26.01
N LYS A 451 65.07 55.46 25.53
CA LYS A 451 66.38 55.08 24.98
C LYS A 451 66.46 55.13 23.46
N LYS A 452 65.39 55.61 22.80
CA LYS A 452 65.22 55.66 21.33
C LYS A 452 65.78 54.41 20.61
N PRO A 453 65.34 53.19 20.99
CA PRO A 453 65.87 51.94 20.44
C PRO A 453 65.64 51.84 18.93
N SER A 454 66.40 50.97 18.25
CA SER A 454 66.20 50.76 16.81
C SER A 454 64.81 50.20 16.50
N PHE A 455 64.29 50.46 15.29
CA PHE A 455 63.02 49.89 14.82
C PHE A 455 62.99 48.37 14.99
N GLU A 456 64.08 47.69 14.65
CA GLU A 456 64.19 46.24 14.75
C GLU A 456 64.11 45.75 16.21
N SER A 457 64.70 46.49 17.16
CA SER A 457 64.62 46.17 18.58
C SER A 457 63.18 46.25 19.11
N ILE A 458 62.44 47.30 18.73
CA ILE A 458 61.04 47.46 19.15
C ILE A 458 60.12 46.48 18.45
N ARG A 459 60.37 46.19 17.17
CA ARG A 459 59.67 45.15 16.44
C ARG A 459 59.79 43.80 17.13
N GLN A 460 60.99 43.44 17.61
CA GLN A 460 61.19 42.21 18.37
C GLN A 460 60.45 42.20 19.71
N LEU A 461 60.48 43.31 20.46
CA LEU A 461 59.75 43.42 21.73
C LEU A 461 58.23 43.31 21.55
N LEU A 462 57.68 44.01 20.56
CA LEU A 462 56.25 43.93 20.24
C LEU A 462 55.88 42.54 19.69
N ARG A 463 56.77 41.86 18.94
CA ARG A 463 56.53 40.46 18.53
C ARG A 463 56.43 39.51 19.70
N LEU A 464 57.24 39.69 20.74
CA LEU A 464 57.17 38.85 21.94
C LEU A 464 55.82 39.04 22.66
N GLU A 465 55.33 40.26 22.75
CA GLU A 465 54.03 40.54 23.35
C GLU A 465 52.86 40.08 22.47
N CYS A 466 53.01 40.21 21.15
CA CYS A 466 52.04 39.68 20.19
C CYS A 466 51.92 38.17 20.38
N ALA A 467 53.04 37.44 20.40
CA ALA A 467 53.06 36.01 20.69
C ALA A 467 52.47 35.64 22.07
N ARG A 468 52.63 36.50 23.09
CA ARG A 468 51.99 36.33 24.41
C ARG A 468 50.47 36.47 24.32
N LEU A 469 49.98 37.50 23.63
CA LEU A 469 48.56 37.77 23.43
C LEU A 469 47.91 36.70 22.54
N GLU A 470 48.60 36.20 21.51
CA GLU A 470 48.17 35.03 20.72
C GLU A 470 47.97 33.79 21.60
N LYS A 471 48.91 33.54 22.52
CA LYS A 471 48.80 32.44 23.48
C LYS A 471 47.62 32.62 24.43
N GLU A 472 47.34 33.87 24.83
CA GLU A 472 46.20 34.21 25.68
C GLU A 472 44.86 34.01 24.94
N ILE A 473 44.76 34.44 23.68
CA ILE A 473 43.58 34.20 22.82
C ILE A 473 43.32 32.70 22.71
N LYS A 474 44.35 31.90 22.37
CA LYS A 474 44.25 30.43 22.28
C LYS A 474 43.83 29.79 23.60
N SER A 475 44.33 30.28 24.74
CA SER A 475 43.95 29.78 26.08
C SER A 475 42.48 30.05 26.39
N ARG A 476 42.00 31.28 26.13
CA ARG A 476 40.59 31.64 26.36
C ARG A 476 39.64 30.84 25.46
N SER A 477 39.99 30.62 24.19
CA SER A 477 39.18 29.80 23.27
C SER A 477 39.12 28.33 23.71
N LEU A 478 40.23 27.79 24.25
CA LEU A 478 40.26 26.45 24.83
C LEU A 478 39.39 26.34 26.09
N GLU A 479 39.42 27.35 26.97
CA GLU A 479 38.58 27.43 28.17
C GLU A 479 37.08 27.48 27.83
N LEU A 480 36.70 28.26 26.82
CA LEU A 480 35.31 28.32 26.32
C LEU A 480 34.85 26.95 25.81
N THR A 481 35.65 26.32 24.95
CA THR A 481 35.36 24.98 24.41
C THR A 481 35.21 23.94 25.53
N GLN A 482 36.06 24.02 26.55
CA GLN A 482 36.01 23.13 27.72
C GLN A 482 34.75 23.36 28.56
N ARG A 483 34.35 24.63 28.76
CA ARG A 483 33.12 24.97 29.46
C ARG A 483 31.88 24.44 28.73
N GLN A 484 31.82 24.54 27.41
CA GLN A 484 30.71 23.96 26.64
C GLN A 484 30.68 22.45 26.68
N LEU A 485 31.86 21.81 26.70
CA LEU A 485 31.98 20.36 26.87
C LEU A 485 31.35 19.91 28.20
N GLU A 486 31.61 20.64 29.29
CA GLU A 486 31.02 20.37 30.61
C GLU A 486 29.50 20.54 30.63
N VAL A 487 28.98 21.58 29.97
CA VAL A 487 27.52 21.78 29.80
C VAL A 487 26.90 20.58 29.07
N CYS A 488 27.53 20.11 27.99
CA CYS A 488 27.07 18.93 27.27
C CYS A 488 27.04 17.69 28.18
N PHE A 489 28.08 17.50 29.01
CA PHE A 489 28.15 16.38 29.94
C PHE A 489 27.04 16.39 30.99
N GLN A 490 26.76 17.57 31.56
CA GLN A 490 25.70 17.73 32.55
C GLN A 490 24.31 17.45 31.97
N LEU A 491 24.06 17.88 30.73
CA LEU A 491 22.75 17.74 30.10
C LEU A 491 22.53 16.36 29.46
N LYS A 492 23.58 15.61 29.15
CA LYS A 492 23.54 14.40 28.32
C LYS A 492 22.47 13.39 28.78
N ASN A 493 22.52 12.96 30.04
CA ASN A 493 21.66 11.89 30.53
C ASN A 493 20.19 12.32 30.57
N ASP A 494 19.92 13.53 31.05
CA ASP A 494 18.57 14.08 31.10
C ASP A 494 17.99 14.31 29.69
N ALA A 495 18.83 14.73 28.74
CA ALA A 495 18.45 14.86 27.34
C ALA A 495 18.14 13.51 26.70
N VAL A 496 18.94 12.47 26.96
CA VAL A 496 18.68 11.10 26.49
C VAL A 496 17.37 10.57 27.05
N ILE A 497 17.15 10.71 28.36
CA ILE A 497 15.90 10.30 29.01
C ILE A 497 14.72 11.09 28.44
N GLY A 498 14.85 12.41 28.33
CA GLY A 498 13.84 13.29 27.76
C GLY A 498 13.47 12.93 26.33
N LEU A 499 14.45 12.58 25.49
CA LEU A 499 14.23 12.16 24.10
C LEU A 499 13.56 10.78 24.01
N ILE A 500 13.93 9.83 24.87
CA ILE A 500 13.25 8.53 24.95
C ILE A 500 11.79 8.70 25.36
N LEU A 501 11.52 9.49 26.40
CA LEU A 501 10.15 9.75 26.87
C LEU A 501 9.33 10.47 25.80
N TYR A 502 9.94 11.43 25.10
CA TYR A 502 9.31 12.13 23.99
C TYR A 502 8.91 11.16 22.87
N LEU A 503 9.83 10.31 22.40
CA LEU A 503 9.53 9.33 21.35
C LEU A 503 8.51 8.29 21.79
N LYS A 504 8.55 7.84 23.05
CA LYS A 504 7.53 6.94 23.61
C LYS A 504 6.15 7.59 23.65
N SER A 505 6.07 8.90 23.94
CA SER A 505 4.80 9.62 23.89
C SER A 505 4.22 9.64 22.47
N ILE A 506 5.07 9.83 21.45
CA ILE A 506 4.67 9.77 20.04
C ILE A 506 4.21 8.37 19.67
N ASP A 507 4.97 7.34 20.03
CA ASP A 507 4.60 5.93 19.80
C ASP A 507 3.25 5.59 20.45
N SER A 508 3.01 6.04 21.68
CA SER A 508 1.72 5.86 22.35
C SER A 508 0.55 6.50 21.60
N MET A 509 0.72 7.71 21.05
CA MET A 509 -0.34 8.36 20.27
C MET A 509 -0.57 7.66 18.92
N LEU A 510 0.50 7.20 18.25
CA LEU A 510 0.37 6.41 17.03
C LEU A 510 -0.33 5.08 17.29
N ASN A 511 -0.03 4.41 18.41
CA ASN A 511 -0.72 3.19 18.81
C ASN A 511 -2.20 3.42 19.11
N LEU A 512 -2.56 4.55 19.73
CA LEU A 512 -3.98 4.93 19.92
C LEU A 512 -4.68 5.11 18.57
N LYS A 513 -4.08 5.85 17.63
CA LYS A 513 -4.66 6.03 16.28
C LYS A 513 -4.74 4.71 15.51
N LYS A 514 -3.76 3.83 15.69
CA LYS A 514 -3.80 2.48 15.12
C LYS A 514 -5.01 1.70 15.65
N HIS A 515 -5.24 1.69 16.96
CA HIS A 515 -6.41 1.02 17.54
C HIS A 515 -7.74 1.60 17.05
N GLU A 516 -7.82 2.91 16.84
CA GLU A 516 -8.99 3.56 16.23
C GLU A 516 -9.22 3.04 14.80
N LEU A 517 -8.19 3.00 13.96
CA LEU A 517 -8.27 2.48 12.59
C LEU A 517 -8.59 0.98 12.55
N ASP A 518 -8.02 0.19 13.46
CA ASP A 518 -8.35 -1.24 13.59
C ASP A 518 -9.85 -1.41 13.90
N GLY A 519 -10.42 -0.54 14.76
CA GLY A 519 -11.87 -0.52 15.01
C GLY A 519 -12.71 -0.07 13.80
N GLU A 520 -12.22 0.88 12.99
CA GLU A 520 -12.86 1.26 11.73
C GLU A 520 -12.87 0.12 10.71
N MET A 521 -11.81 -0.69 10.65
CA MET A 521 -11.73 -1.86 9.76
C MET A 521 -12.74 -2.97 10.11
N ASP A 522 -13.17 -3.02 11.37
CA ASP A 522 -14.25 -3.90 11.82
C ASP A 522 -15.65 -3.32 11.60
N SER A 523 -15.76 -2.06 11.17
CA SER A 523 -17.04 -1.38 10.96
C SER A 523 -17.77 -1.82 9.69
N GLU A 524 -19.10 -1.63 9.68
CA GLU A 524 -19.91 -1.84 8.46
C GLU A 524 -19.48 -0.88 7.33
N THR A 525 -19.02 0.34 7.67
CA THR A 525 -18.54 1.33 6.70
C THR A 525 -17.33 0.81 5.92
N TYR A 526 -16.37 0.17 6.59
CA TYR A 526 -15.21 -0.43 5.92
C TYR A 526 -15.61 -1.57 4.97
N ARG A 527 -16.60 -2.37 5.38
CA ARG A 527 -17.11 -3.52 4.61
C ARG A 527 -18.25 -3.17 3.65
N ALA A 528 -18.62 -1.89 3.54
CA ALA A 528 -19.77 -1.44 2.77
C ALA A 528 -19.67 -1.82 1.29
N TYR A 529 -18.46 -1.79 0.71
CA TYR A 529 -18.23 -2.18 -0.67
C TYR A 529 -18.59 -3.66 -0.92
N GLN A 530 -18.31 -4.55 0.04
CA GLN A 530 -18.66 -5.97 -0.05
C GLN A 530 -20.18 -6.16 -0.07
N LYS A 531 -20.90 -5.34 0.69
CA LYS A 531 -22.37 -5.32 0.74
C LYS A 531 -22.98 -4.81 -0.57
N GLU A 532 -22.47 -3.70 -1.10
CA GLU A 532 -22.93 -3.17 -2.39
C GLU A 532 -22.64 -4.13 -3.54
N TYR A 533 -21.50 -4.83 -3.51
CA TYR A 533 -21.18 -5.86 -4.49
C TYR A 533 -22.22 -6.98 -4.47
N LEU A 534 -22.57 -7.50 -3.29
CA LEU A 534 -23.59 -8.53 -3.15
C LEU A 534 -24.95 -8.06 -3.69
N ALA A 535 -25.35 -6.85 -3.31
CA ALA A 535 -26.61 -6.28 -3.78
C ALA A 535 -26.65 -6.13 -5.31
N LEU A 536 -25.52 -5.76 -5.93
CA LEU A 536 -25.41 -5.68 -7.38
C LEU A 536 -25.42 -7.07 -8.03
N TYR A 537 -24.69 -8.02 -7.46
CA TYR A 537 -24.64 -9.41 -7.91
C TYR A 537 -26.02 -10.07 -7.84
N GLU A 538 -26.81 -9.81 -6.79
CA GLU A 538 -28.18 -10.35 -6.63
C GLU A 538 -29.21 -9.72 -7.58
N LYS A 539 -28.93 -8.50 -8.06
CA LYS A 539 -29.78 -7.79 -9.02
C LYS A 539 -29.44 -8.11 -10.47
N ALA A 540 -28.29 -8.71 -10.74
CA ALA A 540 -27.89 -9.09 -12.09
C ALA A 540 -28.90 -10.08 -12.67
N GLU A 541 -29.45 -9.76 -13.84
CA GLU A 541 -30.50 -10.55 -14.47
C GLU A 541 -29.94 -11.62 -15.42
N SER A 542 -28.69 -11.46 -15.87
CA SER A 542 -28.01 -12.37 -16.80
C SER A 542 -26.61 -12.81 -16.32
N ILE A 543 -26.15 -13.95 -16.83
CA ILE A 543 -24.77 -14.44 -16.64
C ILE A 543 -23.75 -13.44 -17.17
N ASN A 544 -24.06 -12.74 -18.28
CA ASN A 544 -23.18 -11.74 -18.86
C ASN A 544 -22.96 -10.56 -17.90
N ASP A 545 -23.99 -10.10 -17.20
CA ASP A 545 -23.86 -9.00 -16.22
C ASP A 545 -22.95 -9.40 -15.06
N LEU A 546 -23.09 -10.65 -14.59
CA LEU A 546 -22.24 -11.22 -13.55
C LEU A 546 -20.77 -11.31 -13.99
N GLU A 547 -20.53 -11.76 -15.22
CA GLU A 547 -19.19 -11.81 -15.79
C GLU A 547 -18.56 -10.41 -15.91
N ILE A 548 -19.34 -9.41 -16.31
CA ILE A 548 -18.88 -8.01 -16.42
C ILE A 548 -18.47 -7.46 -15.04
N ILE A 549 -19.31 -7.64 -14.02
CA ILE A 549 -19.02 -7.21 -12.64
C ILE A 549 -17.76 -7.91 -12.12
N GLN A 550 -17.66 -9.23 -12.34
CA GLN A 550 -16.54 -10.01 -11.86
C GLN A 550 -15.23 -9.68 -12.59
N ARG A 551 -15.30 -9.45 -13.91
CA ARG A 551 -14.15 -9.02 -14.73
C ARG A 551 -13.66 -7.66 -14.26
N TRP A 552 -14.56 -6.71 -14.02
CA TRP A 552 -14.21 -5.41 -13.46
C TRP A 552 -13.45 -5.53 -12.14
N LEU A 553 -13.99 -6.28 -11.16
CA LEU A 553 -13.31 -6.50 -9.88
C LEU A 553 -11.94 -7.17 -10.02
N ASN A 554 -11.85 -8.18 -10.90
CA ASN A 554 -10.59 -8.88 -11.14
C ASN A 554 -9.51 -7.94 -11.71
N ASN A 555 -9.92 -6.87 -12.37
CA ASN A 555 -9.03 -5.88 -12.97
C ASN A 555 -8.61 -4.74 -12.04
N LEU A 556 -9.13 -4.66 -10.80
CA LEU A 556 -8.77 -3.63 -9.81
C LEU A 556 -7.51 -4.01 -9.00
N GLU A 557 -6.42 -4.38 -9.67
CA GLU A 557 -5.24 -5.03 -9.06
C GLU A 557 -4.44 -4.19 -8.03
N HIS A 558 -4.67 -2.88 -7.95
CA HIS A 558 -3.92 -1.96 -7.07
C HIS A 558 -4.61 -1.63 -5.74
N PHE A 559 -5.75 -2.25 -5.48
CA PHE A 559 -6.56 -2.02 -4.30
C PHE A 559 -6.26 -3.07 -3.22
N ASN A 560 -5.86 -2.62 -2.04
CA ASN A 560 -5.40 -3.46 -0.94
C ASN A 560 -6.53 -4.26 -0.26
N THR A 561 -7.75 -3.73 -0.26
CA THR A 561 -8.92 -4.34 0.40
C THR A 561 -9.60 -5.39 -0.47
N LEU A 562 -9.10 -5.64 -1.69
CA LEU A 562 -9.60 -6.67 -2.60
C LEU A 562 -8.87 -8.01 -2.46
N PRO A 563 -9.09 -8.82 -1.40
CA PRO A 563 -9.76 -10.13 -1.57
C PRO A 563 -10.49 -10.65 -0.30
N PRO A 564 -11.45 -11.60 -0.41
CA PRO A 564 -11.55 -12.73 -1.34
C PRO A 564 -12.66 -12.63 -2.40
N LEU A 565 -13.11 -11.44 -2.78
CA LEU A 565 -14.11 -11.19 -3.85
C LEU A 565 -13.70 -11.59 -5.28
N LYS A 566 -12.48 -12.12 -5.48
CA LYS A 566 -12.02 -12.60 -6.78
C LYS A 566 -12.54 -14.01 -7.01
N TYR A 567 -13.56 -14.11 -7.85
CA TYR A 567 -14.11 -15.37 -8.32
C TYR A 567 -13.85 -15.49 -9.82
N GLN A 568 -13.54 -16.69 -10.29
CA GLN A 568 -13.49 -17.00 -11.72
C GLN A 568 -14.46 -18.15 -11.94
N PRO A 569 -15.57 -17.95 -12.67
CA PRO A 569 -16.36 -19.07 -13.13
C PRO A 569 -15.44 -19.96 -14.00
N PRO A 570 -15.43 -21.28 -13.80
CA PRO A 570 -14.58 -22.16 -14.59
C PRO A 570 -14.94 -22.09 -16.07
N GLN A 571 -13.94 -22.23 -16.94
CA GLN A 571 -14.15 -22.23 -18.39
C GLN A 571 -15.09 -23.37 -18.78
N ALA A 572 -16.14 -23.02 -19.52
CA ALA A 572 -17.35 -23.84 -19.74
C ALA A 572 -17.12 -25.25 -20.31
N GLU A 573 -15.93 -25.59 -20.81
CA GLU A 573 -15.69 -26.90 -21.43
C GLU A 573 -15.66 -28.07 -20.42
N HIS A 574 -15.43 -27.82 -19.12
CA HIS A 574 -15.25 -28.88 -18.11
C HIS A 574 -16.02 -28.72 -16.79
N ALA A 575 -16.84 -27.68 -16.65
CA ALA A 575 -17.56 -27.39 -15.42
C ALA A 575 -19.03 -27.81 -15.46
N GLN A 576 -19.53 -28.38 -14.36
CA GLN A 576 -20.96 -28.61 -14.15
C GLN A 576 -21.42 -27.79 -12.95
N GLU A 577 -22.63 -27.26 -13.03
CA GLU A 577 -23.27 -26.58 -11.90
C GLU A 577 -23.56 -27.59 -10.79
N VAL A 578 -23.26 -27.20 -9.56
CA VAL A 578 -23.54 -27.99 -8.35
C VAL A 578 -25.02 -27.92 -8.01
N GLU A 579 -25.61 -29.08 -7.68
CA GLU A 579 -27.02 -29.18 -7.30
C GLU A 579 -27.26 -28.61 -5.90
N PHE A 580 -28.37 -27.88 -5.71
CA PHE A 580 -28.75 -27.29 -4.43
C PHE A 580 -29.90 -28.04 -3.78
N LEU A 581 -29.76 -28.36 -2.49
CA LEU A 581 -30.75 -29.03 -1.66
C LEU A 581 -31.24 -28.09 -0.55
N PHE A 582 -32.56 -28.05 -0.37
CA PHE A 582 -33.24 -27.19 0.62
C PHE A 582 -33.93 -27.97 1.74
N GLU A 583 -33.86 -29.28 1.67
CA GLU A 583 -34.42 -30.16 2.69
C GLU A 583 -33.46 -30.24 3.88
N GLU A 584 -34.00 -30.21 5.08
CA GLU A 584 -33.20 -30.39 6.29
C GLU A 584 -32.65 -31.80 6.39
N GLU A 585 -31.45 -31.92 6.96
CA GLU A 585 -30.86 -33.21 7.25
C GLU A 585 -31.60 -33.90 8.41
N ASN A 586 -32.04 -35.14 8.17
CA ASN A 586 -32.53 -36.03 9.23
C ASN A 586 -31.35 -36.75 9.90
N GLN A 587 -30.74 -36.11 10.90
CA GLN A 587 -29.57 -36.66 11.59
C GLN A 587 -29.82 -38.01 12.28
N LYS A 588 -31.06 -38.28 12.72
CA LYS A 588 -31.43 -39.55 13.33
C LYS A 588 -31.37 -40.68 12.30
N GLU A 589 -31.97 -40.47 11.13
CA GLU A 589 -31.92 -41.43 10.02
C GLU A 589 -30.48 -41.60 9.51
N THR A 590 -29.69 -40.51 9.43
CA THR A 590 -28.25 -40.61 9.12
C THR A 590 -27.53 -41.55 10.09
N LEU A 591 -27.77 -41.42 11.39
CA LEU A 591 -27.12 -42.27 12.40
C LEU A 591 -27.58 -43.73 12.29
N GLU A 592 -28.89 -43.97 12.18
CA GLU A 592 -29.47 -45.32 12.01
C GLU A 592 -28.94 -46.03 10.76
N THR A 593 -28.81 -45.31 9.65
CA THR A 593 -28.30 -45.86 8.39
C THR A 593 -26.80 -46.15 8.42
N LEU A 594 -26.00 -45.31 9.08
CA LEU A 594 -24.57 -45.61 9.29
C LEU A 594 -24.36 -46.83 10.19
N ILE A 595 -25.18 -46.97 11.24
CA ILE A 595 -25.16 -48.16 12.10
C ILE A 595 -25.42 -49.42 11.27
N GLN A 596 -26.46 -49.40 10.43
CA GLN A 596 -26.77 -50.54 9.55
C GLN A 596 -25.61 -50.86 8.60
N GLU A 597 -25.01 -49.84 7.98
CA GLU A 597 -23.88 -50.03 7.05
C GLU A 597 -22.63 -50.60 7.75
N LEU A 598 -22.39 -50.23 9.02
CA LEU A 598 -21.33 -50.83 9.82
C LEU A 598 -21.59 -52.31 10.11
N PHE A 599 -22.84 -52.70 10.33
CA PHE A 599 -23.20 -54.11 10.50
C PHE A 599 -23.08 -54.90 9.20
N ASP A 600 -23.49 -54.33 8.08
CA ASP A 600 -23.44 -54.98 6.77
C ASP A 600 -22.00 -55.27 6.28
N ASN A 601 -21.02 -54.50 6.77
CA ASN A 601 -19.59 -54.69 6.47
C ASN A 601 -18.89 -55.70 7.39
N ILE A 602 -19.60 -56.30 8.35
CA ILE A 602 -19.09 -57.39 9.17
C ILE A 602 -19.18 -58.70 8.38
N PRO A 603 -18.08 -59.42 8.14
CA PRO A 603 -18.13 -60.76 7.56
C PRO A 603 -18.61 -61.75 8.63
N LEU A 604 -19.93 -61.97 8.74
CA LEU A 604 -20.49 -63.10 9.50
C LEU A 604 -20.76 -64.26 8.55
N GLU A 605 -20.21 -65.44 8.84
CA GLU A 605 -20.76 -66.69 8.33
C GLU A 605 -22.18 -66.85 8.89
N GLU A 606 -23.14 -67.16 8.03
CA GLU A 606 -24.53 -67.45 8.40
C GLU A 606 -24.55 -68.52 9.50
N VAL A 607 -24.82 -68.11 10.74
CA VAL A 607 -25.13 -69.06 11.81
C VAL A 607 -26.51 -69.61 11.50
N GLU A 608 -26.55 -70.85 11.00
CA GLU A 608 -27.78 -71.59 10.71
C GLU A 608 -28.79 -71.49 11.85
N ASP A 609 -29.99 -71.06 11.46
CA ASP A 609 -31.23 -71.06 12.21
C ASP A 609 -31.51 -72.43 12.86
N LYS A 610 -31.24 -72.55 14.16
CA LYS A 610 -31.80 -73.60 15.01
C LYS A 610 -32.41 -72.97 16.26
N GLU A 611 -33.65 -72.51 16.12
CA GLU A 611 -34.81 -73.15 16.74
C GLU A 611 -36.04 -72.25 16.59
N LYS A 612 -36.95 -72.65 15.68
CA LYS A 612 -38.31 -72.14 15.65
C LYS A 612 -39.05 -72.58 16.91
N GLY A 613 -39.51 -71.58 17.67
CA GLY A 613 -40.70 -71.72 18.51
C GLY A 613 -40.44 -71.58 20.01
N LYS A 614 -40.49 -70.33 20.50
CA LYS A 614 -41.22 -69.88 21.69
C LYS A 614 -41.01 -68.38 21.86
N GLU A 615 -42.10 -67.61 21.81
CA GLU A 615 -42.14 -66.24 22.32
C GLU A 615 -41.82 -66.29 23.82
N ILE A 616 -40.62 -65.85 24.16
CA ILE A 616 -40.22 -65.42 25.50
C ILE A 616 -39.62 -64.03 25.27
N GLU A 617 -40.09 -63.03 26.01
CA GLU A 617 -39.40 -61.74 26.15
C GLU A 617 -37.96 -62.03 26.59
N LYS A 618 -37.03 -62.10 25.63
CA LYS A 618 -35.60 -62.24 25.91
C LYS A 618 -35.12 -60.88 26.42
N GLU A 619 -34.62 -60.85 27.65
CA GLU A 619 -33.66 -59.83 28.07
C GLU A 619 -32.61 -59.71 26.96
N ALA A 620 -32.38 -58.49 26.46
CA ALA A 620 -31.43 -58.26 25.38
C ALA A 620 -30.04 -58.75 25.82
N ASP A 621 -29.39 -59.58 24.99
CA ASP A 621 -28.11 -60.21 25.29
C ASP A 621 -27.07 -59.12 25.63
N PRO A 622 -26.42 -59.16 26.82
CA PRO A 622 -25.38 -58.20 27.20
C PRO A 622 -24.26 -58.04 26.16
N PHE A 623 -23.99 -59.09 25.38
CA PHE A 623 -23.06 -59.03 24.25
C PHE A 623 -23.61 -58.20 23.09
N GLU A 624 -24.84 -58.46 22.65
CA GLU A 624 -25.51 -57.66 21.60
C GLU A 624 -25.64 -56.19 22.03
N GLN A 625 -25.90 -55.91 23.30
CA GLN A 625 -25.94 -54.54 23.83
C GLN A 625 -24.59 -53.83 23.73
N ALA A 626 -23.49 -54.51 24.09
CA ALA A 626 -22.14 -53.96 24.00
C ALA A 626 -21.72 -53.69 22.54
N VAL A 627 -22.04 -54.62 21.63
CA VAL A 627 -21.79 -54.45 20.18
C VAL A 627 -22.60 -53.27 19.63
N ASN A 628 -23.90 -53.19 19.91
CA ASN A 628 -24.76 -52.12 19.44
C ASN A 628 -24.30 -50.74 19.94
N ASP A 629 -23.97 -50.63 21.24
CA ASP A 629 -23.47 -49.36 21.79
C ASP A 629 -22.13 -48.94 21.17
N TYR A 630 -21.20 -49.88 20.97
CA TYR A 630 -19.92 -49.58 20.33
C TYR A 630 -20.07 -49.16 18.86
N VAL A 631 -20.99 -49.80 18.12
CA VAL A 631 -21.31 -49.44 16.73
C VAL A 631 -21.98 -48.07 16.66
N ILE A 632 -22.87 -47.74 17.60
CA ILE A 632 -23.47 -46.40 17.72
C ILE A 632 -22.38 -45.33 17.92
N GLU A 633 -21.38 -45.60 18.76
CA GLU A 633 -20.25 -44.67 18.96
C GLU A 633 -19.39 -44.52 17.71
N LEU A 634 -19.06 -45.62 17.03
CA LEU A 634 -18.32 -45.58 15.76
C LEU A 634 -19.09 -44.83 14.66
N ALA A 635 -20.40 -45.07 14.51
CA ALA A 635 -21.24 -44.37 13.55
C ALA A 635 -21.32 -42.86 13.84
N SER A 636 -21.42 -42.49 15.12
CA SER A 636 -21.38 -41.09 15.54
C SER A 636 -20.04 -40.45 15.20
N ASN A 637 -18.92 -41.15 15.43
CA ASN A 637 -17.59 -40.66 15.11
C ASN A 637 -17.37 -40.50 13.59
N LEU A 638 -17.82 -41.48 12.78
CA LEU A 638 -17.78 -41.38 11.31
C LEU A 638 -18.60 -40.21 10.77
N TYR A 639 -19.73 -39.89 11.41
CA TYR A 639 -20.50 -38.69 11.06
C TYR A 639 -19.73 -37.39 11.39
N LYS A 640 -18.87 -37.38 12.40
CA LYS A 640 -18.14 -36.19 12.86
C LYS A 640 -16.89 -35.90 12.06
N SER A 641 -16.05 -36.90 11.81
CA SER A 641 -14.84 -36.73 10.99
C SER A 641 -14.15 -38.06 10.68
N PHE A 642 -13.31 -38.03 9.64
CA PHE A 642 -12.31 -39.05 9.38
C PHE A 642 -11.15 -38.47 8.57
N GLU A 643 -10.00 -39.16 8.58
CA GLU A 643 -8.79 -38.71 7.89
C GLU A 643 -8.29 -39.76 6.89
N VAL A 644 -7.73 -39.26 5.78
CA VAL A 644 -7.13 -40.09 4.73
C VAL A 644 -5.67 -39.71 4.54
N TYR A 645 -4.78 -40.68 4.69
CA TYR A 645 -3.35 -40.52 4.48
C TYR A 645 -2.97 -40.83 3.04
N SER A 646 -2.06 -40.02 2.48
CA SER A 646 -1.40 -40.32 1.20
C SER A 646 -0.64 -41.66 1.26
N PRO A 647 -0.41 -42.34 0.12
CA PRO A 647 0.39 -43.58 0.08
C PRO A 647 1.78 -43.47 0.72
N CYS A 648 2.40 -42.27 0.66
CA CYS A 648 3.69 -41.99 1.30
C CYS A 648 3.59 -41.51 2.76
N ARG A 649 2.38 -41.37 3.32
CA ARG A 649 2.06 -40.87 4.67
C ARG A 649 2.62 -39.47 5.00
N GLN A 650 3.00 -38.68 4.00
CA GLN A 650 3.50 -37.31 4.21
C GLN A 650 2.39 -36.25 4.20
N PHE A 651 1.27 -36.58 3.59
CA PHE A 651 0.11 -35.72 3.48
C PHE A 651 -1.12 -36.43 4.04
N GLN A 652 -1.97 -35.65 4.70
CA GLN A 652 -3.21 -36.06 5.31
C GLN A 652 -4.33 -35.14 4.83
N GLN A 653 -5.49 -35.71 4.57
CA GLN A 653 -6.71 -34.99 4.21
C GLN A 653 -7.81 -35.34 5.19
N GLU A 654 -8.28 -34.35 5.93
CA GLU A 654 -9.45 -34.46 6.81
C GLU A 654 -10.75 -34.23 6.03
N PHE A 655 -11.80 -34.92 6.44
CA PHE A 655 -13.18 -34.76 5.99
C PHE A 655 -14.10 -34.63 7.21
N ASP A 656 -15.09 -33.75 7.12
CA ASP A 656 -16.01 -33.47 8.23
C ASP A 656 -17.03 -34.60 8.48
N GLY A 657 -16.93 -35.73 7.78
CA GLY A 657 -17.64 -36.95 8.14
C GLY A 657 -18.46 -37.57 7.00
N LEU A 658 -19.33 -38.50 7.38
CA LEU A 658 -20.03 -39.39 6.45
C LEU A 658 -21.53 -39.45 6.75
N ALA A 659 -22.33 -39.64 5.71
CA ALA A 659 -23.74 -39.99 5.84
C ALA A 659 -24.24 -40.83 4.67
N LEU A 660 -25.38 -41.49 4.85
CA LEU A 660 -26.09 -42.13 3.76
C LEU A 660 -27.10 -41.15 3.14
N ARG A 661 -27.03 -40.96 1.82
CA ARG A 661 -27.95 -40.12 1.03
C ARG A 661 -28.40 -40.88 -0.21
N ASP A 662 -29.70 -40.92 -0.45
CA ASP A 662 -30.29 -41.64 -1.60
C ASP A 662 -29.80 -43.11 -1.68
N GLY A 663 -29.60 -43.76 -0.53
CA GLY A 663 -29.10 -45.13 -0.44
C GLY A 663 -27.61 -45.33 -0.79
N ARG A 664 -26.79 -44.26 -0.82
CA ARG A 664 -25.34 -44.36 -1.02
C ARG A 664 -24.57 -43.52 -0.01
N LEU A 665 -23.32 -43.89 0.24
CA LEU A 665 -22.44 -43.16 1.14
C LEU A 665 -21.98 -41.84 0.51
N THR A 666 -22.14 -40.76 1.27
CA THR A 666 -21.84 -39.40 0.88
C THR A 666 -20.97 -38.76 1.95
N ILE A 667 -19.85 -38.18 1.52
CA ILE A 667 -18.92 -37.45 2.37
C ILE A 667 -19.50 -36.06 2.63
N ILE A 668 -19.59 -35.66 3.89
CA ILE A 668 -20.12 -34.36 4.30
C ILE A 668 -18.97 -33.40 4.56
N GLU A 669 -19.12 -32.17 4.09
CA GLU A 669 -18.31 -31.02 4.48
C GLU A 669 -19.23 -29.94 5.06
N ARG A 670 -19.11 -29.66 6.36
CA ARG A 670 -19.92 -28.66 7.08
C ARG A 670 -19.17 -27.35 7.10
N LYS A 671 -19.84 -26.24 6.75
CA LYS A 671 -19.28 -24.90 6.94
C LYS A 671 -20.28 -23.95 7.55
N THR A 672 -19.84 -23.24 8.58
CA THR A 672 -20.67 -22.26 9.24
C THR A 672 -20.96 -21.14 8.26
N ASN A 673 -22.24 -20.80 8.13
CA ASN A 673 -22.66 -19.58 7.44
C ASN A 673 -23.04 -18.49 8.48
N ASP A 674 -22.42 -18.54 9.67
CA ASP A 674 -22.68 -17.65 10.81
C ASP A 674 -21.75 -16.42 10.89
N GLY A 675 -21.36 -15.89 9.73
CA GLY A 675 -21.08 -14.45 9.61
C GLY A 675 -19.97 -13.88 10.48
N THR A 676 -18.70 -14.24 10.24
CA THR A 676 -17.59 -13.33 10.55
C THR A 676 -17.30 -12.33 9.43
N GLY A 677 -18.06 -12.38 8.32
CA GLY A 677 -18.10 -11.34 7.28
C GLY A 677 -19.33 -11.46 6.36
N PRO A 678 -19.58 -10.47 5.47
CA PRO A 678 -20.68 -10.52 4.51
C PRO A 678 -20.59 -11.77 3.64
N GLY A 679 -21.74 -12.30 3.19
CA GLY A 679 -21.90 -13.61 2.54
C GLY A 679 -21.01 -13.92 1.33
N VAL A 680 -20.22 -12.96 0.83
CA VAL A 680 -19.21 -13.17 -0.20
C VAL A 680 -18.05 -14.07 0.24
N LEU A 681 -17.52 -13.88 1.47
CA LEU A 681 -16.32 -14.60 1.91
C LEU A 681 -16.57 -16.12 1.91
N GLN A 682 -17.80 -16.51 2.21
CA GLN A 682 -18.24 -17.90 2.34
C GLN A 682 -18.53 -18.56 0.99
N ARG A 683 -19.06 -17.84 -0.01
CA ARG A 683 -19.24 -18.36 -1.37
C ARG A 683 -17.88 -18.72 -2.00
N ASN A 684 -16.93 -17.78 -1.96
CA ASN A 684 -15.60 -18.02 -2.52
C ASN A 684 -14.83 -19.06 -1.72
N PHE A 685 -14.95 -19.06 -0.38
CA PHE A 685 -14.38 -20.11 0.44
C PHE A 685 -14.96 -21.49 0.12
N CYS A 686 -16.28 -21.63 -0.07
CA CYS A 686 -16.91 -22.89 -0.40
C CYS A 686 -16.46 -23.39 -1.80
N GLN A 687 -16.40 -22.51 -2.81
CA GLN A 687 -15.80 -22.88 -4.11
C GLN A 687 -14.34 -23.30 -3.97
N GLN A 688 -13.53 -22.58 -3.20
CA GLN A 688 -12.12 -22.96 -2.95
C GLN A 688 -12.00 -24.31 -2.25
N LYS A 689 -12.96 -24.68 -1.39
CA LYS A 689 -13.02 -26.01 -0.79
C LYS A 689 -13.37 -27.09 -1.81
N ILE A 690 -14.34 -26.85 -2.70
CA ILE A 690 -14.62 -27.75 -3.84
C ILE A 690 -13.33 -27.96 -4.65
N LEU A 691 -12.66 -26.88 -5.07
CA LEU A 691 -11.40 -26.94 -5.81
C LEU A 691 -10.29 -27.66 -5.03
N SER A 692 -10.20 -27.48 -3.72
CA SER A 692 -9.22 -28.19 -2.87
C SER A 692 -9.47 -29.70 -2.86
N LYS A 693 -10.73 -30.15 -2.86
CA LYS A 693 -11.06 -31.58 -2.94
C LYS A 693 -10.81 -32.14 -4.34
N GLU A 694 -11.04 -31.35 -5.38
CA GLU A 694 -10.64 -31.71 -6.75
C GLU A 694 -9.13 -31.88 -6.87
N GLN A 695 -8.34 -30.98 -6.29
CA GLN A 695 -6.88 -31.11 -6.26
C GLN A 695 -6.45 -32.38 -5.53
N PHE A 696 -7.11 -32.75 -4.44
CA PHE A 696 -6.87 -34.02 -3.76
C PHE A 696 -7.11 -35.22 -4.68
N VAL A 697 -8.24 -35.25 -5.40
CA VAL A 697 -8.54 -36.32 -6.37
C VAL A 697 -7.55 -36.29 -7.55
N GLY A 698 -7.21 -35.11 -8.04
CA GLY A 698 -6.28 -34.89 -9.15
C GLY A 698 -4.84 -35.32 -8.87
N LYS A 699 -4.44 -35.43 -7.60
CA LYS A 699 -3.16 -36.06 -7.21
C LYS A 699 -3.12 -37.56 -7.44
N ASN A 700 -4.27 -38.18 -7.77
CA ASN A 700 -4.41 -39.58 -8.16
C ASN A 700 -3.93 -40.58 -7.08
N TRP A 701 -4.11 -40.25 -5.80
CA TRP A 701 -3.75 -41.13 -4.68
C TRP A 701 -4.75 -42.25 -4.44
N LEU A 702 -6.04 -41.99 -4.66
CA LEU A 702 -7.12 -42.93 -4.39
C LEU A 702 -6.92 -44.29 -5.09
N PRO A 703 -6.55 -44.36 -6.38
CA PRO A 703 -6.27 -45.65 -7.02
C PRO A 703 -5.13 -46.44 -6.38
N ALA A 704 -4.09 -45.75 -5.89
CA ALA A 704 -2.98 -46.41 -5.20
C ALA A 704 -3.41 -46.94 -3.83
N ILE A 705 -4.22 -46.19 -3.08
CA ILE A 705 -4.82 -46.64 -1.81
C ILE A 705 -5.71 -47.86 -2.05
N PHE A 706 -6.59 -47.84 -3.06
CA PHE A 706 -7.52 -48.93 -3.35
C PHE A 706 -6.85 -50.19 -3.90
N SER A 707 -5.64 -50.06 -4.44
CA SER A 707 -4.84 -51.19 -4.96
C SER A 707 -3.93 -51.81 -3.90
N ASP A 708 -3.82 -51.19 -2.72
CA ASP A 708 -3.08 -51.74 -1.59
C ASP A 708 -3.81 -52.96 -1.01
N ALA A 709 -3.06 -53.87 -0.38
CA ALA A 709 -3.65 -55.04 0.28
C ALA A 709 -4.45 -54.67 1.54
N HIS A 710 -4.11 -53.53 2.17
CA HIS A 710 -4.71 -53.00 3.39
C HIS A 710 -5.10 -51.52 3.21
N PRO A 711 -6.11 -51.22 2.36
CA PRO A 711 -6.57 -49.85 2.12
C PRO A 711 -7.05 -49.15 3.41
N GLU A 712 -7.59 -49.90 4.36
CA GLU A 712 -7.99 -49.41 5.69
C GLU A 712 -6.83 -48.80 6.48
N SER A 713 -5.59 -49.18 6.19
CA SER A 713 -4.41 -48.69 6.92
C SER A 713 -4.12 -47.21 6.66
N PHE A 714 -4.70 -46.66 5.59
CA PHE A 714 -4.62 -45.25 5.21
C PHE A 714 -5.75 -44.40 5.80
N ILE A 715 -6.71 -45.02 6.48
CA ILE A 715 -7.85 -44.35 7.09
C ILE A 715 -7.64 -44.25 8.59
N ASP A 716 -7.83 -43.04 9.12
CA ASP A 716 -7.86 -42.80 10.55
C ASP A 716 -9.23 -42.26 10.99
N ILE A 717 -9.70 -42.77 12.12
CA ILE A 717 -11.02 -42.48 12.68
C ILE A 717 -10.89 -42.39 14.20
N GLU A 718 -11.76 -41.63 14.85
CA GLU A 718 -11.82 -41.60 16.31
C GLU A 718 -12.33 -42.96 16.84
N ILE A 719 -11.50 -43.63 17.64
CA ILE A 719 -11.81 -44.96 18.20
C ILE A 719 -12.45 -44.79 19.59
N PRO A 720 -13.66 -45.31 19.83
CA PRO A 720 -14.29 -45.22 21.14
C PRO A 720 -13.60 -46.09 22.20
N ALA A 721 -13.61 -45.62 23.45
CA ALA A 721 -13.04 -46.35 24.57
C ALA A 721 -13.99 -47.47 25.05
N ARG A 722 -13.43 -48.63 25.41
CA ARG A 722 -14.21 -49.72 26.02
C ARG A 722 -14.85 -49.26 27.33
N LYS A 723 -16.18 -49.40 27.47
CA LYS A 723 -16.91 -49.04 28.69
C LYS A 723 -16.79 -50.13 29.75
N GLU A 724 -16.87 -49.74 31.02
CA GLU A 724 -16.76 -50.66 32.17
C GLU A 724 -17.87 -51.71 32.22
N TRP A 725 -19.06 -51.41 31.66
CA TRP A 725 -20.21 -52.29 31.66
C TRP A 725 -20.21 -53.31 30.51
N TYR A 726 -19.30 -53.21 29.54
CA TYR A 726 -19.21 -54.18 28.45
C TYR A 726 -18.81 -55.56 28.99
N CYS A 727 -19.52 -56.58 28.53
CA CYS A 727 -19.30 -57.96 28.94
C CYS A 727 -17.88 -58.45 28.56
N PRO A 728 -17.33 -59.45 29.27
CA PRO A 728 -16.03 -60.04 28.94
C PRO A 728 -15.95 -60.64 27.53
N GLU A 729 -17.07 -61.10 26.99
CA GLU A 729 -17.22 -61.65 25.64
C GLU A 729 -17.01 -60.60 24.55
N PHE A 730 -17.18 -59.30 24.85
CA PHE A 730 -16.80 -58.20 23.98
C PHE A 730 -15.29 -57.97 24.03
N THR A 731 -14.57 -58.82 23.30
CA THR A 731 -13.10 -58.86 23.28
C THR A 731 -12.48 -57.75 22.42
N LYS A 732 -11.15 -57.64 22.46
CA LYS A 732 -10.41 -56.70 21.63
C LYS A 732 -10.51 -57.06 20.14
N GLU A 733 -10.53 -58.34 19.81
CA GLU A 733 -10.66 -58.81 18.43
C GLU A 733 -11.98 -58.34 17.80
N ILE A 734 -13.06 -58.29 18.58
CA ILE A 734 -14.37 -57.80 18.14
C ILE A 734 -14.31 -56.27 17.94
N GLN A 735 -13.67 -55.54 18.85
CA GLN A 735 -13.43 -54.09 18.65
C GLN A 735 -12.63 -53.82 17.38
N ASP A 736 -11.52 -54.52 17.18
CA ASP A 736 -10.66 -54.37 16.01
C ASP A 736 -11.43 -54.68 14.71
N MET A 737 -12.35 -55.66 14.75
CA MET A 737 -13.22 -56.01 13.62
C MET A 737 -14.28 -54.94 13.33
N LEU A 738 -14.91 -54.36 14.36
CA LEU A 738 -15.84 -53.24 14.21
C LEU A 738 -15.14 -51.96 13.71
N ILE A 739 -13.92 -51.69 14.20
CA ILE A 739 -13.06 -50.60 13.71
C ILE A 739 -12.71 -50.82 12.23
N LEU A 740 -12.35 -52.06 11.85
CA LEU A 740 -12.09 -52.41 10.46
C LEU A 740 -13.33 -52.16 9.58
N SER A 741 -14.51 -52.58 10.04
CA SER A 741 -15.78 -52.29 9.34
C SER A 741 -16.00 -50.79 9.13
N ALA A 742 -15.75 -49.97 10.15
CA ALA A 742 -15.84 -48.51 10.05
C ALA A 742 -14.86 -47.93 9.02
N LYS A 743 -13.61 -48.40 9.00
CA LYS A 743 -12.61 -47.95 8.01
C LYS A 743 -12.98 -48.41 6.59
N LEU A 744 -13.51 -49.61 6.43
CA LEU A 744 -13.99 -50.12 5.13
C LEU A 744 -15.21 -49.34 4.62
N THR A 745 -16.08 -48.90 5.52
CA THR A 745 -17.20 -48.00 5.20
C THR A 745 -16.69 -46.68 4.61
N VAL A 746 -15.64 -46.09 5.21
CA VAL A 746 -14.97 -44.90 4.64
C VAL A 746 -14.37 -45.20 3.26
N ILE A 747 -13.70 -46.35 3.07
CA ILE A 747 -13.17 -46.75 1.75
C ILE A 747 -14.28 -46.88 0.71
N LYS A 748 -15.45 -47.41 1.07
CA LYS A 748 -16.62 -47.50 0.19
C LYS A 748 -17.10 -46.10 -0.23
N ALA A 749 -17.17 -45.16 0.72
CA ALA A 749 -17.50 -43.76 0.42
C ALA A 749 -16.49 -43.08 -0.51
N LEU A 750 -15.19 -43.32 -0.30
CA LEU A 750 -14.12 -42.77 -1.12
C LEU A 750 -14.07 -43.35 -2.54
N LYS A 751 -14.68 -44.52 -2.79
CA LYS A 751 -14.79 -45.07 -4.16
C LYS A 751 -15.84 -44.33 -4.98
N ASP A 752 -16.95 -43.96 -4.35
CA ASP A 752 -18.06 -43.24 -5.00
C ASP A 752 -17.80 -41.72 -5.08
N MET A 753 -16.99 -41.16 -4.17
CA MET A 753 -16.61 -39.74 -4.10
C MET A 753 -17.80 -38.77 -4.25
N ARG A 754 -18.91 -39.06 -3.57
CA ARG A 754 -20.04 -38.13 -3.45
C ARG A 754 -19.76 -37.13 -2.33
N LEU A 755 -19.90 -35.85 -2.60
CA LEU A 755 -19.65 -34.75 -1.66
C LEU A 755 -20.92 -33.92 -1.46
N GLU A 756 -21.32 -33.73 -0.21
CA GLU A 756 -22.38 -32.82 0.18
C GLU A 756 -21.81 -31.72 1.09
N PHE A 757 -21.86 -30.48 0.62
CA PHE A 757 -21.48 -29.31 1.40
C PHE A 757 -22.69 -28.78 2.18
N ASN A 758 -22.66 -28.92 3.50
CA ASN A 758 -23.70 -28.44 4.40
C ASN A 758 -23.36 -27.01 4.86
N LEU A 759 -24.16 -26.04 4.41
CA LEU A 759 -24.03 -24.63 4.72
C LEU A 759 -25.23 -24.17 5.55
N ASN A 760 -25.07 -23.22 6.46
CA ASN A 760 -26.28 -22.58 7.03
C ASN A 760 -26.95 -21.70 5.96
N ARG A 761 -28.27 -21.50 6.04
CA ARG A 761 -28.97 -20.60 5.12
C ARG A 761 -28.61 -19.13 5.43
N PRO A 762 -28.16 -18.33 4.45
CA PRO A 762 -27.79 -16.93 4.68
C PRO A 762 -29.00 -16.00 4.85
N GLN A 763 -28.78 -14.91 5.59
CA GLN A 763 -29.80 -13.91 5.91
C GLN A 763 -30.40 -13.26 4.65
N HIS A 764 -29.63 -13.16 3.57
CA HIS A 764 -30.03 -12.59 2.28
C HIS A 764 -30.03 -13.66 1.17
N TYR A 765 -30.67 -14.80 1.41
CA TYR A 765 -30.73 -15.88 0.42
C TYR A 765 -31.75 -15.56 -0.70
N SER A 766 -31.32 -15.61 -1.97
CA SER A 766 -32.19 -15.68 -3.14
C SER A 766 -31.82 -16.88 -4.02
N GLN A 767 -32.82 -17.63 -4.49
CA GLN A 767 -32.57 -18.85 -5.28
C GLN A 767 -31.81 -18.57 -6.57
N LYS A 768 -32.17 -17.49 -7.27
CA LYS A 768 -31.51 -17.06 -8.51
C LYS A 768 -30.06 -16.59 -8.33
N GLY A 769 -29.71 -16.01 -7.17
CA GLY A 769 -28.36 -15.49 -6.92
C GLY A 769 -27.35 -16.53 -6.41
N TYR A 770 -27.80 -17.76 -6.11
CA TYR A 770 -26.94 -18.88 -5.67
C TYR A 770 -26.81 -19.97 -6.74
N GLN A 771 -27.85 -20.22 -7.54
CA GLN A 771 -27.74 -21.08 -8.72
C GLN A 771 -26.73 -20.48 -9.71
N GLY A 772 -25.78 -21.29 -10.20
CA GLY A 772 -24.70 -20.85 -11.09
C GLY A 772 -23.45 -20.28 -10.40
N VAL A 773 -23.31 -20.37 -9.07
CA VAL A 773 -22.12 -19.87 -8.33
C VAL A 773 -21.15 -20.99 -7.93
N PHE A 774 -21.64 -22.21 -7.73
CA PHE A 774 -20.81 -23.36 -7.41
C PHE A 774 -20.68 -24.27 -8.61
N PHE A 775 -19.44 -24.59 -8.94
CA PHE A 775 -19.12 -25.48 -10.03
C PHE A 775 -18.18 -26.58 -9.57
N ASN A 776 -18.36 -27.76 -10.13
CA ASN A 776 -17.40 -28.85 -10.04
C ASN A 776 -16.87 -29.18 -11.44
N SER A 777 -15.66 -29.71 -11.47
CA SER A 777 -15.12 -30.46 -12.59
C SER A 777 -15.66 -31.89 -12.55
N ARG A 778 -15.61 -32.58 -13.69
CA ARG A 778 -15.98 -34.00 -13.80
C ARG A 778 -15.09 -34.97 -12.98
N LEU A 779 -14.09 -34.46 -12.24
CA LEU A 779 -13.22 -35.28 -11.38
C LEU A 779 -13.93 -35.74 -10.11
N LEU A 780 -14.91 -34.98 -9.62
CA LEU A 780 -15.77 -35.39 -8.50
C LEU A 780 -17.05 -36.00 -9.08
N GLY A 781 -17.48 -37.15 -8.54
CA GLY A 781 -18.59 -37.93 -9.11
C GLY A 781 -19.95 -37.23 -8.96
N ASP A 782 -20.23 -36.68 -7.78
CA ASP A 782 -21.48 -35.98 -7.45
C ASP A 782 -21.17 -34.94 -6.36
N VAL A 783 -21.47 -33.67 -6.60
CA VAL A 783 -21.27 -32.58 -5.64
C VAL A 783 -22.59 -31.86 -5.46
N LYS A 784 -23.03 -31.73 -4.20
CA LYS A 784 -24.26 -31.03 -3.81
C LYS A 784 -23.99 -30.01 -2.72
N VAL A 785 -24.82 -28.97 -2.66
CA VAL A 785 -24.82 -27.98 -1.57
C VAL A 785 -26.17 -28.00 -0.88
N ARG A 786 -26.19 -28.32 0.42
CA ARG A 786 -27.39 -28.28 1.25
C ARG A 786 -27.39 -27.04 2.13
N PHE A 787 -28.49 -26.32 2.14
CA PHE A 787 -28.71 -25.22 3.08
C PHE A 787 -29.51 -25.67 4.29
N SER A 788 -28.97 -25.46 5.50
CA SER A 788 -29.63 -25.74 6.77
C SER A 788 -30.11 -24.45 7.45
N GLU A 789 -31.39 -24.43 7.79
CA GLU A 789 -32.06 -23.44 8.63
C GLU A 789 -31.78 -23.69 10.12
N HIS A 790 -31.45 -24.94 10.50
CA HIS A 790 -31.09 -25.33 11.85
C HIS A 790 -29.61 -25.11 12.20
N GLY A 791 -28.83 -24.51 11.30
CA GLY A 791 -27.44 -24.18 11.59
C GLY A 791 -26.47 -25.39 11.55
N LEU A 792 -26.81 -26.45 10.80
CA LEU A 792 -26.02 -27.70 10.74
C LEU A 792 -24.72 -27.59 9.94
N GLY A 793 -24.48 -26.48 9.23
CA GLY A 793 -23.15 -26.15 8.72
C GLY A 793 -22.17 -25.77 9.84
N ASN A 794 -22.65 -25.43 11.04
CA ASN A 794 -21.79 -25.28 12.21
C ASN A 794 -21.44 -26.65 12.80
N GLU A 795 -20.16 -27.02 12.69
CA GLU A 795 -19.63 -28.30 13.12
C GLU A 795 -19.89 -28.57 14.62
N GLU A 796 -19.58 -27.62 15.50
CA GLU A 796 -19.83 -27.76 16.95
C GLU A 796 -21.32 -27.96 17.26
N ARG A 797 -22.21 -27.31 16.50
CA ARG A 797 -23.65 -27.49 16.65
C ARG A 797 -24.09 -28.86 16.14
N ALA A 798 -23.63 -29.27 14.97
CA ALA A 798 -23.95 -30.57 14.38
C ALA A 798 -23.45 -31.72 15.27
N HIS A 799 -22.24 -31.61 15.83
CA HIS A 799 -21.66 -32.62 16.72
C HIS A 799 -22.43 -32.73 18.02
N ARG A 800 -22.81 -31.60 18.64
CA ARG A 800 -23.65 -31.60 19.85
C ARG A 800 -24.99 -32.29 19.64
N GLN A 801 -25.68 -31.98 18.54
CA GLN A 801 -26.96 -32.62 18.24
C GLN A 801 -26.80 -34.12 17.97
N MET A 802 -25.72 -34.52 17.29
CA MET A 802 -25.40 -35.94 17.10
C MET A 802 -25.10 -36.64 18.42
N ASP A 803 -24.38 -36.01 19.35
CA ASP A 803 -24.12 -36.56 20.68
C ASP A 803 -25.40 -36.68 21.52
N GLU A 804 -26.32 -35.72 21.43
CA GLU A 804 -27.64 -35.80 22.08
C GLU A 804 -28.47 -36.98 21.54
N LEU A 805 -28.48 -37.17 20.22
CA LEU A 805 -29.15 -38.32 19.57
C LEU A 805 -28.52 -39.65 19.97
N LYS A 806 -27.19 -39.74 19.92
CA LYS A 806 -26.41 -40.89 20.37
C LYS A 806 -26.77 -41.28 21.80
N ASN A 807 -26.76 -40.31 22.72
CA ASN A 807 -27.08 -40.54 24.13
C ASN A 807 -28.52 -41.00 24.34
N SER A 808 -29.47 -40.50 23.54
CA SER A 808 -30.87 -40.94 23.55
C SER A 808 -31.02 -42.41 23.12
N MET A 809 -30.31 -42.81 22.05
CA MET A 809 -30.33 -44.20 21.54
C MET A 809 -29.67 -45.18 22.52
N SER A 810 -28.52 -44.82 23.12
CA SER A 810 -27.87 -45.65 24.15
C SER A 810 -28.69 -45.77 25.44
N GLN A 811 -29.49 -44.75 25.83
CA GLN A 811 -30.36 -44.79 27.01
C GLN A 811 -31.57 -45.71 26.86
N HIS A 812 -32.05 -45.94 25.63
CA HIS A 812 -33.12 -46.92 25.38
C HIS A 812 -32.66 -48.37 25.58
N ILE A 813 -31.36 -48.63 25.38
CA ILE A 813 -30.75 -49.95 25.63
C ILE A 813 -30.62 -50.20 27.14
N GLY A 814 -30.22 -49.18 27.92
CA GLY A 814 -30.04 -49.28 29.38
C GLY A 814 -31.31 -49.30 30.25
N ARG A 815 -32.50 -49.00 29.69
CA ARG A 815 -33.79 -48.98 30.43
C ARG A 815 -34.58 -50.29 30.40
N SER A 816 -34.00 -51.35 29.85
CA SER A 816 -34.56 -52.71 29.90
C SER A 816 -33.99 -53.56 31.06
N GLN A 817 -33.38 -52.92 32.05
CA GLN A 817 -32.98 -53.52 33.35
C GLN A 817 -34.08 -53.43 34.40
#